data_AF-A0A8S4NF69-F1
#
_entry.id   AF-A0A8S4NF69-F1
#
_cell.length_a   1.000
_cell.length_b   1.000
_cell.length_c   1.000
_cell.angle_alpha   90.00
_cell.angle_beta   90.00
_cell.angle_gamma   90.00
#
_symmetry.space_group_name_H-M   'P 1'
#
loop_
_entity.id
_entity.type
_entity.pdbx_description
1 polymer ?
#
loop_
_entity_poly.entity_id
_entity_poly.type
_entity_poly.pdbx_seq_one_letter_code
_entity_poly.pdbx_strand_id
1 'polypeptide(L)'
;MIRAFARKIPNMTACFKRCLFILVPFSFMVLLYLSLGTTIVQRTMPSMNQMNQANNTLNKIIRGAGKYTGYSVGGANPNNSGTSAPKEKQTRFFISGSYTGRLGNLMFEYAGTLGIAKSNNFTMLVNEKHELYKYFNLSGISTPSGKPNKTVRIGENGCCKFTSRLMDIKPKRNVTVGLYLQSFKYFQNVSMKIRREFTFHDDISATAKEFIANVTKMEKNLTLVGIHVRRGDLLSKDKIKFGYTTPNTTYFIHAMNYFRKKYSNVKFIVCSDDRKWWEKNMNLTNVVISKGTKAEEDMAILSKCDHMIISTGTFGWWAAFLANGTTIYYNNWPGVNTALGRQTKHEDYFMPHWIPMGEDGPLVKIPTPKESSSSAKYYIGGAYTGRIGNLMFQYAARYAIGRANNLTVLTRNNSELHNYFKLSALRAKTGMPENDTRMFESGCCRFTKSLTKIEPKKNITLHTYLQSYKYWYNISNEIKRQFVFNEEIDRNATKFHTGVTGNANNVTVVGIHVRRGDIANMQRFINFGYTVPNLTYYDDAMNFFRNKFNNVKFILCSDDITWSVENFKKFPDVIISNGNSPVEDMAILSKCGHMIMSTGSFGWWAGFLSNGITVYYENWPRLSSKLSQQVVKEDYFPPGWIPMT
;
A
#
# COMPACT_ATOMS: atom_id res chain seq x y z
N MET A 1 -61.86 -16.77 -6.42
CA MET A 1 -61.58 -15.91 -5.25
C MET A 1 -60.26 -15.20 -5.56
N ILE A 2 -60.08 -13.89 -5.42
CA ILE A 2 -60.56 -12.98 -4.37
C ILE A 2 -61.19 -11.71 -4.98
N ARG A 3 -62.41 -11.37 -4.54
CA ARG A 3 -62.99 -10.02 -4.62
C ARG A 3 -62.75 -9.32 -3.27
N ALA A 4 -62.11 -8.16 -3.27
CA ALA A 4 -62.29 -7.06 -2.30
C ALA A 4 -61.41 -5.88 -2.77
N PHE A 5 -61.97 -4.87 -3.45
CA PHE A 5 -62.44 -3.62 -2.85
C PHE A 5 -61.43 -3.02 -1.84
N ALA A 6 -60.54 -2.10 -2.24
CA ALA A 6 -60.78 -0.69 -2.63
C ALA A 6 -61.10 0.25 -1.44
N ARG A 7 -60.20 1.22 -1.19
CA ARG A 7 -60.28 2.48 -0.39
C ARG A 7 -58.82 2.95 -0.17
N LYS A 8 -58.37 4.20 -0.44
CA LYS A 8 -59.00 5.44 -0.92
C LYS A 8 -58.02 6.25 -1.81
N ILE A 9 -58.55 6.87 -2.86
CA ILE A 9 -58.11 8.11 -3.54
C ILE A 9 -58.93 9.26 -2.85
N PRO A 10 -58.66 10.60 -2.86
CA PRO A 10 -57.86 11.47 -3.74
C PRO A 10 -56.72 12.22 -3.00
N ASN A 11 -55.98 13.21 -3.54
CA ASN A 11 -56.12 14.09 -4.72
C ASN A 11 -54.73 14.29 -5.42
N MET A 12 -54.49 15.10 -6.47
CA MET A 12 -55.17 16.25 -7.10
C MET A 12 -55.04 16.21 -8.64
N THR A 13 -56.16 16.34 -9.36
CA THR A 13 -56.23 17.03 -10.67
C THR A 13 -56.21 18.56 -10.42
N ALA A 14 -56.00 19.49 -11.35
CA ALA A 14 -55.88 19.52 -12.81
C ALA A 14 -54.77 20.56 -13.18
N CYS A 15 -54.40 20.91 -14.42
CA CYS A 15 -54.98 20.74 -15.76
C CYS A 15 -53.80 20.62 -16.74
N PHE A 16 -53.74 19.63 -17.65
CA PHE A 16 -54.45 19.64 -18.94
C PHE A 16 -54.49 21.01 -19.64
N LYS A 17 -53.54 21.25 -20.57
CA LYS A 17 -53.82 21.48 -22.02
C LYS A 17 -52.57 21.97 -22.77
N ARG A 18 -51.99 21.08 -23.58
CA ARG A 18 -51.95 21.21 -25.06
C ARG A 18 -51.41 19.93 -25.71
N CYS A 19 -52.20 19.39 -26.65
CA CYS A 19 -51.86 18.45 -27.73
C CYS A 19 -51.02 17.21 -27.34
N LEU A 20 -51.55 15.99 -27.21
CA LEU A 20 -52.47 15.22 -28.09
C LEU A 20 -51.90 14.97 -29.50
N PHE A 21 -51.17 13.86 -29.65
CA PHE A 21 -51.14 12.89 -30.76
C PHE A 21 -50.19 11.76 -30.31
N ILE A 22 -50.67 10.78 -29.55
CA ILE A 22 -51.16 9.46 -30.02
C ILE A 22 -50.02 8.53 -30.50
N LEU A 23 -49.64 7.62 -29.59
CA LEU A 23 -49.28 6.19 -29.73
C LEU A 23 -48.36 5.76 -30.92
N VAL A 24 -47.13 5.21 -30.76
CA VAL A 24 -46.66 4.00 -30.00
C VAL A 24 -47.09 2.67 -30.68
N PRO A 25 -46.20 1.67 -30.93
CA PRO A 25 -44.74 1.70 -31.14
C PRO A 25 -44.21 0.65 -32.18
N PHE A 26 -42.87 0.55 -32.28
CA PHE A 26 -42.07 -0.68 -32.52
C PHE A 26 -42.74 -1.94 -33.11
N SER A 27 -42.56 -2.13 -34.42
CA SER A 27 -42.21 -3.42 -35.07
C SER A 27 -41.69 -3.10 -36.49
N PHE A 28 -40.97 -4.04 -37.12
CA PHE A 28 -40.23 -3.87 -38.39
C PHE A 28 -38.92 -3.07 -38.35
N MET A 29 -37.85 -3.72 -37.86
CA MET A 29 -36.51 -3.52 -38.46
C MET A 29 -35.65 -4.80 -38.40
N VAL A 30 -36.20 -5.91 -38.92
CA VAL A 30 -35.52 -7.22 -39.03
C VAL A 30 -35.39 -7.68 -40.51
N LEU A 31 -35.94 -6.92 -41.47
CA LEU A 31 -35.98 -7.26 -42.90
C LEU A 31 -35.26 -6.22 -43.78
N LEU A 32 -34.03 -5.84 -43.38
CA LEU A 32 -33.13 -5.07 -44.25
C LEU A 32 -31.65 -5.48 -44.12
N TYR A 33 -31.39 -6.74 -43.71
CA TYR A 33 -30.04 -7.30 -43.52
C TYR A 33 -29.76 -8.57 -44.36
N LEU A 34 -30.65 -8.91 -45.30
CA LEU A 34 -30.53 -10.09 -46.17
C LEU A 34 -30.92 -9.79 -47.63
N SER A 35 -30.17 -8.88 -48.27
CA SER A 35 -29.90 -8.97 -49.72
C SER A 35 -28.61 -8.19 -50.03
N LEU A 36 -27.96 -8.50 -51.17
CA LEU A 36 -26.73 -7.85 -51.66
C LEU A 36 -25.44 -8.14 -50.87
N GLY A 37 -25.15 -9.42 -50.69
CA GLY A 37 -23.77 -9.89 -50.83
C GLY A 37 -23.37 -9.94 -52.32
N THR A 38 -22.06 -9.87 -52.60
CA THR A 38 -21.42 -10.01 -53.94
C THR A 38 -21.72 -8.94 -54.99
N THR A 39 -20.82 -7.96 -55.15
CA THR A 39 -19.91 -7.78 -56.33
C THR A 39 -19.12 -6.46 -56.15
N ILE A 40 -18.05 -6.27 -56.93
CA ILE A 40 -17.16 -5.08 -57.00
C ILE A 40 -16.06 -5.02 -55.93
N VAL A 41 -15.01 -5.78 -56.23
CA VAL A 41 -13.61 -5.46 -55.92
C VAL A 41 -13.16 -4.22 -56.73
N GLN A 42 -12.15 -3.50 -56.22
CA GLN A 42 -11.37 -2.37 -56.80
C GLN A 42 -11.73 -0.90 -56.46
N ARG A 43 -10.65 -0.13 -56.20
CA ARG A 43 -10.48 1.36 -56.13
C ARG A 43 -11.13 2.04 -54.90
N THR A 44 -10.36 2.52 -53.92
CA THR A 44 -9.46 3.67 -54.05
C THR A 44 -8.24 3.61 -53.11
N MET A 45 -7.02 3.62 -53.66
CA MET A 45 -5.80 4.00 -52.93
C MET A 45 -5.46 5.48 -53.19
N PRO A 46 -4.97 6.25 -52.20
CA PRO A 46 -4.51 7.61 -52.42
C PRO A 46 -3.25 7.66 -53.29
N SER A 47 -3.06 8.76 -54.02
CA SER A 47 -1.98 8.87 -55.01
C SER A 47 -0.58 8.91 -54.39
N MET A 48 0.42 8.43 -55.14
CA MET A 48 1.83 8.36 -54.72
C MET A 48 2.42 9.72 -54.33
N ASN A 49 1.91 10.82 -54.90
CA ASN A 49 2.30 12.19 -54.53
C ASN A 49 1.80 12.62 -53.14
N GLN A 50 0.61 12.15 -52.70
CA GLN A 50 0.11 12.39 -51.35
C GLN A 50 0.90 11.60 -50.30
N MET A 51 1.31 10.36 -50.63
CA MET A 51 2.22 9.59 -49.77
C MET A 51 3.60 10.26 -49.65
N ASN A 52 4.13 10.83 -50.74
CA ASN A 52 5.42 11.54 -50.73
C ASN A 52 5.38 12.85 -49.93
N GLN A 53 4.27 13.61 -49.93
CA GLN A 53 4.10 14.76 -49.03
C GLN A 53 3.99 14.36 -47.56
N ALA A 54 3.25 13.28 -47.26
CA ALA A 54 3.19 12.72 -45.91
C ALA A 54 4.57 12.25 -45.42
N ASN A 55 5.32 11.50 -46.23
CA ASN A 55 6.66 11.02 -45.92
C ASN A 55 7.68 12.17 -45.78
N ASN A 56 7.60 13.24 -46.57
CA ASN A 56 8.47 14.41 -46.40
C ASN A 56 8.16 15.20 -45.13
N THR A 57 6.89 15.24 -44.71
CA THR A 57 6.49 15.84 -43.43
C THR A 57 6.96 14.98 -42.26
N LEU A 58 6.79 13.65 -42.35
CA LEU A 58 7.27 12.70 -41.36
C LEU A 58 8.81 12.72 -41.26
N ASN A 59 9.53 12.81 -42.37
CA ASN A 59 11.00 12.93 -42.40
C ASN A 59 11.50 14.27 -41.85
N LYS A 60 10.74 15.37 -41.97
CA LYS A 60 11.05 16.61 -41.25
C LYS A 60 10.85 16.46 -39.74
N ILE A 61 9.82 15.75 -39.29
CA ILE A 61 9.58 15.45 -37.87
C ILE A 61 10.67 14.51 -37.32
N ILE A 62 11.06 13.47 -38.06
CA ILE A 62 12.13 12.53 -37.70
C ILE A 62 13.49 13.24 -37.63
N ARG A 63 13.80 14.16 -38.56
CA ARG A 63 15.02 15.00 -38.48
C ARG A 63 15.00 16.00 -37.31
N GLY A 64 13.82 16.34 -36.78
CA GLY A 64 13.69 17.09 -35.52
C GLY A 64 13.79 16.21 -34.25
N ALA A 65 13.36 14.95 -34.34
CA ALA A 65 13.39 13.98 -33.24
C ALA A 65 14.71 13.18 -33.13
N GLY A 66 15.61 13.29 -34.11
CA GLY A 66 16.92 12.60 -34.19
C GLY A 66 17.97 13.01 -33.14
N LYS A 67 17.56 13.53 -31.99
CA LYS A 67 18.39 13.69 -30.79
C LYS A 67 17.64 13.09 -29.60
N TYR A 68 17.76 11.78 -29.40
CA TYR A 68 17.63 11.02 -28.14
C TYR A 68 17.34 9.54 -28.44
N THR A 69 18.37 8.77 -28.82
CA THR A 69 18.56 7.34 -28.48
C THR A 69 19.79 6.82 -29.26
N GLY A 70 20.72 6.17 -28.57
CA GLY A 70 21.95 5.64 -29.19
C GLY A 70 23.17 5.73 -28.27
N TYR A 71 23.25 4.81 -27.31
CA TYR A 71 24.50 4.53 -26.59
C TYR A 71 24.97 3.12 -26.98
N SER A 72 25.94 3.04 -27.88
CA SER A 72 26.83 1.89 -28.01
C SER A 72 28.09 2.13 -27.17
N VAL A 73 28.73 1.05 -26.73
CA VAL A 73 29.89 1.08 -25.84
C VAL A 73 31.14 1.60 -26.57
N GLY A 74 31.87 2.55 -25.98
CA GLY A 74 33.16 2.99 -26.51
C GLY A 74 33.91 4.01 -25.63
N GLY A 75 35.13 3.64 -25.22
CA GLY A 75 36.26 4.48 -24.78
C GLY A 75 36.00 5.80 -24.03
N ALA A 76 36.33 5.84 -22.74
CA ALA A 76 36.38 7.09 -21.97
C ALA A 76 37.64 7.91 -22.30
N ASN A 77 37.47 9.22 -22.52
CA ASN A 77 38.54 10.22 -22.39
C ASN A 77 37.94 11.49 -21.73
N PRO A 78 38.37 11.91 -20.53
CA PRO A 78 37.69 12.95 -19.78
C PRO A 78 38.26 14.35 -20.08
N ASN A 79 37.48 15.24 -20.72
CA ASN A 79 37.51 16.71 -20.53
C ASN A 79 36.53 17.46 -21.46
N ASN A 80 35.22 17.41 -21.15
CA ASN A 80 34.29 18.55 -21.27
C ASN A 80 32.85 18.12 -20.94
N SER A 81 32.24 18.69 -19.90
CA SER A 81 30.81 18.49 -19.61
C SER A 81 30.18 19.76 -19.02
N GLY A 82 29.64 20.60 -19.90
CA GLY A 82 29.08 21.92 -19.59
C GLY A 82 27.56 22.00 -19.61
N THR A 83 26.84 21.04 -19.01
CA THR A 83 25.40 21.19 -18.70
C THR A 83 25.04 20.46 -17.41
N SER A 84 24.95 21.19 -16.30
CA SER A 84 24.59 20.60 -15.01
C SER A 84 23.08 20.42 -14.85
N ALA A 85 22.65 19.21 -14.48
CA ALA A 85 21.35 19.00 -13.83
C ALA A 85 21.21 19.92 -12.59
N PRO A 86 19.98 20.20 -12.10
CA PRO A 86 19.79 21.06 -10.93
C PRO A 86 20.52 20.44 -9.73
N LYS A 87 21.62 21.06 -9.30
CA LYS A 87 22.37 20.61 -8.13
C LYS A 87 21.44 20.67 -6.91
N GLU A 88 21.19 19.53 -6.27
CA GLU A 88 20.55 19.53 -4.94
C GLU A 88 21.34 20.50 -4.05
N LYS A 89 20.63 21.43 -3.40
CA LYS A 89 21.24 22.54 -2.66
C LYS A 89 21.96 21.97 -1.44
N GLN A 90 23.25 21.67 -1.60
CA GLN A 90 24.07 20.93 -0.64
C GLN A 90 23.97 21.60 0.73
N THR A 91 23.57 20.83 1.75
CA THR A 91 23.17 21.41 3.02
C THR A 91 24.40 21.67 3.89
N ARG A 92 24.30 22.63 4.83
CA ARG A 92 25.43 23.03 5.68
C ARG A 92 25.92 21.91 6.61
N PHE A 93 25.12 20.87 6.82
CA PHE A 93 25.37 19.85 7.84
C PHE A 93 25.23 18.44 7.29
N PHE A 94 26.11 17.57 7.76
CA PHE A 94 26.21 16.19 7.32
C PHE A 94 25.81 15.21 8.42
N ILE A 95 25.35 14.05 8.00
CA ILE A 95 24.98 12.93 8.88
C ILE A 95 25.56 11.61 8.36
N SER A 96 25.98 10.72 9.26
CA SER A 96 26.39 9.35 8.92
C SER A 96 25.86 8.33 9.91
N GLY A 97 25.74 7.07 9.48
CA GLY A 97 25.60 5.93 10.38
C GLY A 97 26.91 5.64 11.13
N SER A 98 26.83 4.81 12.16
CA SER A 98 27.98 4.19 12.82
C SER A 98 28.37 2.87 12.13
N TYR A 99 27.38 2.24 11.48
CA TYR A 99 27.41 1.05 10.65
C TYR A 99 27.94 -0.19 11.38
N THR A 100 27.03 -0.88 12.07
CA THR A 100 27.36 -2.02 12.94
C THR A 100 26.49 -3.25 12.68
N GLY A 101 27.07 -4.44 12.92
CA GLY A 101 26.38 -5.73 12.77
C GLY A 101 26.52 -6.34 11.37
N ARG A 102 25.57 -7.20 11.00
CA ARG A 102 25.52 -7.92 9.71
C ARG A 102 24.54 -7.24 8.75
N LEU A 103 24.55 -7.61 7.47
CA LEU A 103 23.67 -7.14 6.38
C LEU A 103 22.35 -6.48 6.81
N GLY A 104 21.41 -7.22 7.43
CA GLY A 104 20.09 -6.67 7.81
C GLY A 104 20.13 -5.53 8.84
N ASN A 105 21.15 -5.47 9.71
CA ASN A 105 21.37 -4.35 10.62
C ASN A 105 21.95 -3.14 9.87
N LEU A 106 22.90 -3.37 8.96
CA LEU A 106 23.49 -2.33 8.11
C LEU A 106 22.42 -1.67 7.23
N MET A 107 21.49 -2.46 6.68
CA MET A 107 20.34 -1.96 5.91
C MET A 107 19.41 -1.08 6.74
N PHE A 108 19.12 -1.47 8.00
CA PHE A 108 18.35 -0.64 8.92
C PHE A 108 19.07 0.67 9.27
N GLU A 109 20.37 0.61 9.56
CA GLU A 109 21.16 1.77 9.91
C GLU A 109 21.31 2.74 8.73
N TYR A 110 21.49 2.22 7.50
CA TYR A 110 21.46 3.01 6.26
C TYR A 110 20.10 3.67 6.06
N ALA A 111 19.02 2.89 6.07
CA ALA A 111 17.69 3.39 5.77
C ALA A 111 17.23 4.43 6.80
N GLY A 112 17.41 4.13 8.09
CA GLY A 112 17.13 5.05 9.20
C GLY A 112 17.93 6.33 9.10
N THR A 113 19.23 6.26 8.78
CA THR A 113 20.08 7.45 8.59
C THR A 113 19.58 8.30 7.42
N LEU A 114 19.20 7.70 6.28
CA LEU A 114 18.67 8.44 5.13
C LEU A 114 17.33 9.13 5.45
N GLY A 115 16.45 8.45 6.19
CA GLY A 115 15.17 9.00 6.63
C GLY A 115 15.35 10.18 7.59
N ILE A 116 16.21 10.04 8.60
CA ILE A 116 16.62 11.12 9.51
C ILE A 116 17.28 12.27 8.72
N ALA A 117 18.13 11.97 7.75
CA ALA A 117 18.78 12.98 6.91
C ALA A 117 17.75 13.84 6.18
N LYS A 118 16.78 13.20 5.51
CA LYS A 118 15.75 13.88 4.73
C LYS A 118 14.81 14.71 5.60
N SER A 119 14.40 14.21 6.77
CA SER A 119 13.51 14.95 7.68
C SER A 119 14.14 16.20 8.32
N ASN A 120 15.47 16.24 8.45
CA ASN A 120 16.19 17.32 9.13
C ASN A 120 17.08 18.16 8.19
N ASN A 121 16.99 17.93 6.88
CA ASN A 121 17.80 18.60 5.85
C ASN A 121 19.33 18.44 6.07
N PHE A 122 19.79 17.23 6.42
CA PHE A 122 21.21 16.86 6.38
C PHE A 122 21.56 16.19 5.04
N THR A 123 22.80 16.34 4.60
CA THR A 123 23.39 15.49 3.55
C THR A 123 23.97 14.22 4.18
N MET A 124 23.56 13.04 3.69
CA MET A 124 24.07 11.75 4.21
C MET A 124 25.43 11.40 3.59
N LEU A 125 26.40 11.08 4.45
CA LEU A 125 27.70 10.52 4.08
C LEU A 125 27.72 9.02 4.38
N VAL A 126 28.34 8.27 3.47
CA VAL A 126 28.52 6.81 3.58
C VAL A 126 29.96 6.48 3.24
N ASN A 127 30.52 5.43 3.84
CA ASN A 127 31.88 5.02 3.50
C ASN A 127 31.88 4.40 2.10
N GLU A 128 32.80 4.82 1.22
CA GLU A 128 32.89 4.29 -0.15
C GLU A 128 33.16 2.77 -0.21
N LYS A 129 33.77 2.21 0.84
CA LYS A 129 34.04 0.76 1.01
C LYS A 129 32.98 0.07 1.88
N HIS A 130 31.85 0.72 2.13
CA HIS A 130 30.78 0.18 2.98
C HIS A 130 30.17 -1.10 2.36
N GLU A 131 29.94 -2.12 3.19
CA GLU A 131 29.57 -3.46 2.73
C GLU A 131 28.34 -3.48 1.81
N LEU A 132 27.34 -2.62 2.07
CA LEU A 132 26.13 -2.56 1.26
C LEU A 132 26.38 -2.18 -0.22
N TYR A 133 27.46 -1.46 -0.56
CA TYR A 133 27.82 -1.17 -1.95
C TYR A 133 28.29 -2.42 -2.72
N LYS A 134 28.53 -3.55 -2.05
CA LYS A 134 28.79 -4.83 -2.72
C LYS A 134 27.53 -5.45 -3.32
N TYR A 135 26.35 -5.09 -2.78
CA TYR A 135 25.08 -5.73 -3.11
C TYR A 135 24.08 -4.78 -3.77
N PHE A 136 24.19 -3.46 -3.55
CA PHE A 136 23.14 -2.48 -3.81
C PHE A 136 23.64 -1.16 -4.41
N ASN A 137 22.80 -0.55 -5.26
CA ASN A 137 23.03 0.77 -5.87
C ASN A 137 22.51 1.91 -4.97
N LEU A 138 23.35 2.40 -4.05
CA LEU A 138 22.99 3.37 -3.00
C LEU A 138 23.24 4.83 -3.43
N SER A 139 22.39 5.78 -2.97
CA SER A 139 22.50 7.21 -3.34
C SER A 139 23.19 8.12 -2.31
N GLY A 140 23.66 7.59 -1.18
CA GLY A 140 24.44 8.36 -0.21
C GLY A 140 25.77 8.86 -0.79
N ILE A 141 26.28 10.00 -0.33
CA ILE A 141 27.57 10.52 -0.81
C ILE A 141 28.69 9.65 -0.25
N SER A 142 29.28 8.85 -1.12
CA SER A 142 30.49 8.06 -0.85
C SER A 142 31.66 8.96 -0.50
N THR A 143 32.32 8.67 0.63
CA THR A 143 33.58 9.31 1.03
C THR A 143 34.51 8.28 1.68
N PRO A 144 35.84 8.47 1.67
CA PRO A 144 36.78 7.52 2.27
C PRO A 144 36.57 7.29 3.78
N SER A 145 36.13 8.32 4.52
CA SER A 145 35.80 8.19 5.95
C SER A 145 34.38 7.67 6.18
N GLY A 146 33.43 8.02 5.31
CA GLY A 146 32.00 7.84 5.53
C GLY A 146 31.43 8.64 6.71
N LYS A 147 32.20 9.58 7.28
CA LYS A 147 31.88 10.28 8.52
C LYS A 147 32.23 11.77 8.42
N PRO A 148 31.35 12.68 8.89
CA PRO A 148 31.67 14.10 8.94
C PRO A 148 32.75 14.42 9.98
N ASN A 149 33.44 15.55 9.80
CA ASN A 149 34.28 16.11 10.86
C ASN A 149 33.41 16.70 12.00
N LYS A 150 33.89 16.58 13.24
CA LYS A 150 33.32 17.19 14.47
C LYS A 150 31.81 16.88 14.68
N THR A 151 31.46 15.59 14.77
CA THR A 151 30.07 15.12 14.94
C THR A 151 29.60 15.05 16.40
N VAL A 152 28.32 15.35 16.64
CA VAL A 152 27.61 14.90 17.84
C VAL A 152 27.07 13.49 17.61
N ARG A 153 27.24 12.57 18.57
CA ARG A 153 26.64 11.24 18.51
C ARG A 153 25.22 11.27 19.08
N ILE A 154 24.27 10.68 18.36
CA ILE A 154 22.87 10.50 18.79
C ILE A 154 22.41 9.08 18.47
N GLY A 155 21.33 8.62 19.10
CA GLY A 155 20.79 7.28 18.86
C GLY A 155 19.42 7.06 19.50
N GLU A 156 18.93 5.83 19.32
CA GLU A 156 17.69 5.33 19.90
C GLU A 156 17.75 5.29 21.45
N ASN A 157 16.60 5.38 22.12
CA ASN A 157 16.51 5.20 23.58
C ASN A 157 16.57 3.72 24.04
N GLY A 158 16.81 2.78 23.13
CA GLY A 158 16.82 1.33 23.33
C GLY A 158 16.70 0.64 21.97
N CYS A 159 16.93 -0.69 21.87
CA CYS A 159 16.74 -1.35 20.58
C CYS A 159 15.33 -1.14 20.05
N CYS A 160 15.21 -1.00 18.73
CA CYS A 160 13.97 -1.34 18.05
C CYS A 160 12.81 -0.40 18.46
N LYS A 161 13.13 0.86 18.87
CA LYS A 161 12.22 1.81 19.52
C LYS A 161 12.31 3.19 18.88
N PHE A 162 11.22 3.63 18.27
CA PHE A 162 11.19 4.88 17.52
C PHE A 162 11.38 6.10 18.43
N THR A 163 12.52 6.76 18.25
CA THR A 163 12.94 7.89 19.06
C THR A 163 12.64 9.19 18.32
N SER A 164 11.41 9.70 18.46
CA SER A 164 10.86 10.82 17.68
C SER A 164 11.72 12.10 17.61
N ARG A 165 12.55 12.40 18.62
CA ARG A 165 13.50 13.54 18.61
C ARG A 165 14.52 13.48 17.47
N LEU A 166 14.80 12.28 16.93
CA LEU A 166 15.72 12.10 15.81
C LEU A 166 15.11 12.62 14.48
N MET A 167 13.79 12.82 14.41
CA MET A 167 13.10 13.33 13.22
C MET A 167 12.83 14.85 13.26
N ASP A 168 13.32 15.54 14.30
CA ASP A 168 13.08 16.98 14.57
C ASP A 168 14.31 17.61 15.23
N ILE A 169 15.48 17.34 14.64
CA ILE A 169 16.80 17.85 15.02
C ILE A 169 16.99 19.21 14.34
N LYS A 170 17.07 20.29 15.13
CA LYS A 170 17.52 21.59 14.62
C LYS A 170 19.04 21.55 14.37
N PRO A 171 19.53 21.56 13.12
CA PRO A 171 20.95 21.31 12.86
C PRO A 171 21.84 22.46 13.36
N LYS A 172 22.74 22.15 14.29
CA LYS A 172 23.79 23.08 14.78
C LYS A 172 25.21 22.57 14.53
N ARG A 173 25.36 21.26 14.31
CA ARG A 173 26.62 20.53 14.09
C ARG A 173 26.33 19.31 13.22
N ASN A 174 27.38 18.71 12.67
CA ASN A 174 27.28 17.40 12.01
C ASN A 174 26.88 16.31 13.02
N VAL A 175 26.32 15.21 12.52
CA VAL A 175 25.75 14.14 13.34
C VAL A 175 26.35 12.79 12.94
N THR A 176 26.67 11.95 13.93
CA THR A 176 26.75 10.50 13.72
C THR A 176 25.58 9.87 14.46
N VAL A 177 24.74 9.13 13.74
CA VAL A 177 23.69 8.31 14.36
C VAL A 177 24.28 6.94 14.65
N GLY A 178 23.93 6.37 15.80
CA GLY A 178 24.32 5.02 16.19
C GLY A 178 23.20 4.29 16.92
N LEU A 179 23.46 3.01 17.22
CA LEU A 179 22.44 1.98 17.46
C LEU A 179 21.67 1.68 16.17
N TYR A 180 21.25 0.42 15.98
CA TYR A 180 20.90 -0.13 14.66
C TYR A 180 19.73 0.54 13.90
N LEU A 181 19.03 1.52 14.47
CA LEU A 181 17.87 2.21 13.88
C LEU A 181 16.76 1.25 13.41
N GLN A 182 16.47 0.25 14.25
CA GLN A 182 15.55 -0.84 13.92
C GLN A 182 14.06 -0.44 14.06
N SER A 183 13.70 0.72 13.51
CA SER A 183 12.31 1.14 13.36
C SER A 183 12.05 1.67 11.95
N PHE A 184 11.04 1.09 11.28
CA PHE A 184 10.61 1.55 9.97
C PHE A 184 10.16 3.03 9.96
N LYS A 185 9.79 3.57 11.13
CA LYS A 185 9.28 4.94 11.29
C LYS A 185 10.31 6.02 11.00
N TYR A 186 11.62 5.73 11.06
CA TYR A 186 12.64 6.67 10.62
C TYR A 186 12.61 6.88 9.11
N PHE A 187 12.32 5.82 8.33
CA PHE A 187 12.42 5.85 6.87
C PHE A 187 11.11 5.65 6.11
N GLN A 188 9.96 5.55 6.80
CA GLN A 188 8.64 5.42 6.17
C GLN A 188 8.37 6.47 5.07
N ASN A 189 8.74 7.74 5.33
CA ASN A 189 8.56 8.86 4.41
C ASN A 189 9.47 8.76 3.15
N VAL A 190 10.52 7.93 3.19
CA VAL A 190 11.45 7.69 2.07
C VAL A 190 11.45 6.23 1.63
N SER A 191 10.46 5.44 2.05
CA SER A 191 10.41 3.99 1.86
C SER A 191 10.49 3.58 0.38
N MET A 192 9.92 4.35 -0.54
CA MET A 192 10.03 4.15 -1.98
C MET A 192 11.48 4.35 -2.50
N LYS A 193 12.19 5.36 -1.99
CA LYS A 193 13.61 5.60 -2.30
C LYS A 193 14.49 4.46 -1.77
N ILE A 194 14.22 3.97 -0.55
CA ILE A 194 14.88 2.79 0.03
C ILE A 194 14.68 1.54 -0.83
N ARG A 195 13.45 1.26 -1.29
CA ARG A 195 13.16 0.13 -2.18
C ARG A 195 13.97 0.18 -3.48
N ARG A 196 14.11 1.36 -4.07
CA ARG A 196 14.87 1.55 -5.30
C ARG A 196 16.37 1.37 -5.08
N GLU A 197 16.92 1.88 -3.98
CA GLU A 197 18.35 1.76 -3.67
C GLU A 197 18.75 0.34 -3.27
N PHE A 198 17.89 -0.39 -2.54
CA PHE A 198 18.09 -1.81 -2.24
C PHE A 198 17.64 -2.72 -3.40
N THR A 199 17.86 -2.27 -4.64
CA THR A 199 17.85 -3.14 -5.82
C THR A 199 19.20 -3.85 -5.90
N PHE A 200 19.18 -5.19 -5.90
CA PHE A 200 20.37 -6.01 -6.01
C PHE A 200 21.10 -5.80 -7.34
N HIS A 201 22.43 -5.91 -7.33
CA HIS A 201 23.24 -5.99 -8.55
C HIS A 201 22.79 -7.12 -9.49
N ASP A 202 23.15 -7.01 -10.77
CA ASP A 202 22.61 -7.87 -11.83
C ASP A 202 23.02 -9.34 -11.69
N ASP A 203 24.21 -9.61 -11.16
CA ASP A 203 24.72 -10.96 -10.87
C ASP A 203 23.92 -11.65 -9.75
N ILE A 204 23.73 -10.97 -8.61
CA ILE A 204 22.90 -11.47 -7.50
C ILE A 204 21.44 -11.63 -7.96
N SER A 205 20.94 -10.67 -8.76
CA SER A 205 19.62 -10.73 -9.35
C SER A 205 19.44 -11.88 -10.35
N ALA A 206 20.49 -12.24 -11.11
CA ALA A 206 20.48 -13.37 -12.03
C ALA A 206 20.41 -14.71 -11.28
N THR A 207 21.26 -14.91 -10.26
CA THR A 207 21.23 -16.11 -9.40
C THR A 207 19.85 -16.32 -8.77
N ALA A 208 19.23 -15.25 -8.26
CA ALA A 208 17.88 -15.33 -7.70
C ALA A 208 16.81 -15.66 -8.77
N LYS A 209 16.89 -15.07 -9.97
CA LYS A 209 15.97 -15.40 -11.08
C LYS A 209 16.11 -16.86 -11.52
N GLU A 210 17.33 -17.38 -11.64
CA GLU A 210 17.61 -18.77 -12.00
C GLU A 210 17.03 -19.74 -10.96
N PHE A 211 17.25 -19.48 -9.67
CA PHE A 211 16.66 -20.27 -8.59
C PHE A 211 15.12 -20.30 -8.68
N ILE A 212 14.49 -19.14 -8.88
CA ILE A 212 13.03 -19.03 -9.02
C ILE A 212 12.52 -19.77 -10.28
N ALA A 213 13.22 -19.67 -11.42
CA ALA A 213 12.92 -20.44 -12.62
C ALA A 213 12.99 -21.97 -12.38
N ASN A 214 13.99 -22.43 -11.63
CA ASN A 214 14.16 -23.84 -11.28
C ASN A 214 13.12 -24.36 -10.26
N VAL A 215 12.66 -23.52 -9.32
CA VAL A 215 11.55 -23.86 -8.39
C VAL A 215 10.20 -23.91 -9.09
N THR A 216 9.96 -22.94 -9.99
CA THR A 216 8.71 -22.83 -10.73
C THR A 216 8.62 -23.89 -11.84
N LYS A 217 9.71 -24.24 -12.52
CA LYS A 217 9.71 -25.19 -13.66
C LYS A 217 8.69 -24.82 -14.75
N MET A 218 8.47 -23.52 -14.99
CA MET A 218 7.42 -22.99 -15.87
C MET A 218 5.97 -23.36 -15.47
N GLU A 219 5.76 -23.80 -14.23
CA GLU A 219 4.43 -24.05 -13.67
C GLU A 219 3.63 -22.74 -13.62
N LYS A 220 2.60 -22.68 -14.46
CA LYS A 220 1.66 -21.56 -14.47
C LYS A 220 0.86 -21.57 -13.18
N ASN A 221 0.48 -20.37 -12.74
CA ASN A 221 -0.48 -20.14 -11.65
C ASN A 221 0.09 -20.54 -10.27
N LEU A 222 1.41 -20.53 -10.12
CA LEU A 222 2.09 -20.82 -8.87
C LEU A 222 2.30 -19.53 -8.06
N THR A 223 1.91 -19.54 -6.78
CA THR A 223 2.24 -18.51 -5.78
C THR A 223 3.48 -18.93 -4.99
N LEU A 224 4.47 -18.05 -4.86
CA LEU A 224 5.69 -18.31 -4.11
C LEU A 224 5.67 -17.61 -2.74
N VAL A 225 5.81 -18.38 -1.67
CA VAL A 225 5.90 -17.83 -0.30
C VAL A 225 7.29 -18.08 0.27
N GLY A 226 8.06 -17.02 0.47
CA GLY A 226 9.37 -17.10 1.10
C GLY A 226 9.24 -17.32 2.61
N ILE A 227 10.00 -18.27 3.15
CA ILE A 227 10.09 -18.56 4.58
C ILE A 227 11.52 -18.27 5.03
N HIS A 228 11.68 -17.27 5.89
CA HIS A 228 12.95 -17.02 6.57
C HIS A 228 12.96 -17.70 7.95
N VAL A 229 13.95 -18.54 8.18
CA VAL A 229 14.12 -19.34 9.41
C VAL A 229 15.46 -18.98 10.07
N ARG A 230 15.41 -18.14 11.10
CA ARG A 230 16.57 -17.79 11.94
C ARG A 230 16.56 -18.59 13.22
N ARG A 231 17.63 -19.34 13.44
CA ARG A 231 17.89 -20.11 14.66
C ARG A 231 19.33 -19.92 15.12
N GLY A 232 20.31 -20.29 14.29
CA GLY A 232 21.76 -20.32 14.56
C GLY A 232 22.24 -19.69 15.88
N ASP A 233 22.66 -18.42 15.86
CA ASP A 233 23.21 -17.74 17.04
C ASP A 233 22.17 -17.48 18.15
N LEU A 234 20.87 -17.44 17.80
CA LEU A 234 19.78 -17.13 18.73
C LEU A 234 19.51 -18.28 19.73
N LEU A 235 19.97 -19.49 19.43
CA LEU A 235 19.91 -20.64 20.34
C LEU A 235 20.95 -20.59 21.47
N SER A 236 21.88 -19.63 21.46
CA SER A 236 22.87 -19.47 22.54
C SER A 236 22.23 -19.03 23.86
N LYS A 237 22.75 -19.53 24.99
CA LYS A 237 22.24 -19.24 26.34
C LYS A 237 22.10 -17.74 26.61
N ASP A 238 23.08 -16.94 26.17
CA ASP A 238 23.06 -15.48 26.37
C ASP A 238 21.99 -14.77 25.54
N LYS A 239 21.75 -15.21 24.30
CA LYS A 239 20.68 -14.65 23.45
C LYS A 239 19.31 -15.00 24.02
N ILE A 240 19.11 -16.24 24.45
CA ILE A 240 17.86 -16.68 25.11
C ILE A 240 17.65 -15.86 26.39
N LYS A 241 18.66 -15.77 27.28
CA LYS A 241 18.61 -14.97 28.52
C LYS A 241 18.34 -13.48 28.28
N PHE A 242 18.91 -12.91 27.20
CA PHE A 242 18.64 -11.54 26.81
C PHE A 242 17.21 -11.33 26.30
N GLY A 243 16.63 -12.34 25.65
CA GLY A 243 15.22 -12.39 25.25
C GLY A 243 14.94 -12.70 23.79
N TYR A 244 15.92 -13.22 23.05
CA TYR A 244 15.67 -13.79 21.74
C TYR A 244 14.91 -15.12 21.88
N THR A 245 13.97 -15.33 20.97
CA THR A 245 13.15 -16.53 20.83
C THR A 245 13.20 -16.98 19.38
N THR A 246 12.89 -18.26 19.13
CA THR A 246 12.88 -18.86 17.80
C THR A 246 11.61 -19.68 17.63
N PRO A 247 10.84 -19.52 16.54
CA PRO A 247 9.62 -20.29 16.33
C PRO A 247 9.85 -21.81 16.30
N ASN A 248 8.89 -22.54 16.84
CA ASN A 248 8.72 -23.97 16.58
C ASN A 248 8.06 -24.24 15.21
N THR A 249 7.88 -25.52 14.87
CA THR A 249 7.22 -25.96 13.63
C THR A 249 5.76 -25.51 13.55
N THR A 250 5.03 -25.49 14.66
CA THR A 250 3.61 -25.11 14.74
C THR A 250 3.35 -23.71 14.21
N TYR A 251 4.21 -22.73 14.55
CA TYR A 251 4.14 -21.38 13.96
C TYR A 251 4.24 -21.42 12.42
N PHE A 252 5.22 -22.15 11.88
CA PHE A 252 5.40 -22.24 10.42
C PHE A 252 4.23 -22.94 9.76
N ILE A 253 3.71 -24.02 10.35
CA ILE A 253 2.53 -24.75 9.86
C ILE A 253 1.31 -23.81 9.82
N HIS A 254 1.05 -23.05 10.88
CA HIS A 254 -0.04 -22.07 10.91
C HIS A 254 0.13 -20.97 9.84
N ALA A 255 1.35 -20.46 9.66
CA ALA A 255 1.65 -19.42 8.68
C ALA A 255 1.51 -19.94 7.24
N MET A 256 2.00 -21.15 6.96
CA MET A 256 1.81 -21.83 5.67
C MET A 256 0.32 -22.10 5.40
N ASN A 257 -0.44 -22.50 6.42
CA ASN A 257 -1.86 -22.78 6.29
C ASN A 257 -2.71 -21.52 6.02
N TYR A 258 -2.29 -20.34 6.48
CA TYR A 258 -2.91 -19.07 6.04
C TYR A 258 -2.80 -18.90 4.52
N PHE A 259 -1.61 -19.13 3.96
CA PHE A 259 -1.40 -18.99 2.51
C PHE A 259 -2.07 -20.09 1.69
N ARG A 260 -2.04 -21.36 2.16
CA ARG A 260 -2.76 -22.48 1.53
C ARG A 260 -4.29 -22.30 1.52
N LYS A 261 -4.86 -21.55 2.47
CA LYS A 261 -6.29 -21.18 2.48
C LYS A 261 -6.60 -20.04 1.51
N LYS A 262 -5.62 -19.20 1.17
CA LYS A 262 -5.79 -18.02 0.29
C LYS A 262 -5.48 -18.32 -1.17
N TYR A 263 -4.60 -19.29 -1.44
CA TYR A 263 -4.14 -19.67 -2.77
C TYR A 263 -4.00 -21.19 -2.85
N SER A 264 -4.49 -21.84 -3.92
CA SER A 264 -4.45 -23.30 -4.00
C SER A 264 -3.15 -23.89 -4.52
N ASN A 265 -2.39 -23.16 -5.35
CA ASN A 265 -1.05 -23.61 -5.75
C ASN A 265 0.01 -22.74 -5.09
N VAL A 266 0.58 -23.26 -4.00
CA VAL A 266 1.62 -22.58 -3.22
C VAL A 266 2.83 -23.48 -3.09
N LYS A 267 3.99 -22.98 -3.51
CA LYS A 267 5.29 -23.50 -3.09
C LYS A 267 5.93 -22.54 -2.10
N PHE A 268 6.61 -23.12 -1.12
CA PHE A 268 7.31 -22.39 -0.08
C PHE A 268 8.81 -22.47 -0.31
N ILE A 269 9.50 -21.33 -0.29
CA ILE A 269 10.95 -21.25 -0.48
C ILE A 269 11.60 -20.94 0.87
N VAL A 270 12.32 -21.89 1.45
CA VAL A 270 12.93 -21.77 2.78
C VAL A 270 14.38 -21.32 2.65
N CYS A 271 14.71 -20.20 3.29
CA CYS A 271 16.10 -19.78 3.54
C CYS A 271 16.34 -19.84 5.07
N SER A 272 17.34 -20.61 5.50
CA SER A 272 17.57 -20.95 6.90
C SER A 272 19.05 -20.93 7.25
N ASP A 273 19.42 -20.35 8.39
CA ASP A 273 20.77 -20.50 8.96
C ASP A 273 20.94 -21.80 9.76
N ASP A 274 19.86 -22.58 9.88
CA ASP A 274 19.82 -23.91 10.49
C ASP A 274 18.99 -24.84 9.60
N ARG A 275 19.56 -25.18 8.43
CA ARG A 275 18.93 -26.05 7.43
C ARG A 275 18.69 -27.46 7.99
N LYS A 276 19.63 -28.00 8.76
CA LYS A 276 19.54 -29.34 9.37
C LYS A 276 18.34 -29.45 10.32
N TRP A 277 18.05 -28.41 11.11
CA TRP A 277 16.83 -28.41 11.93
C TRP A 277 15.56 -28.39 11.08
N TRP A 278 15.51 -27.59 10.01
CA TRP A 278 14.33 -27.58 9.14
C TRP A 278 14.09 -28.96 8.52
N GLU A 279 15.11 -29.55 7.89
CA GLU A 279 15.00 -30.87 7.24
C GLU A 279 14.59 -31.97 8.23
N LYS A 280 15.08 -31.92 9.48
CA LYS A 280 14.69 -32.87 10.54
C LYS A 280 13.24 -32.71 11.02
N ASN A 281 12.69 -31.50 11.02
CA ASN A 281 11.42 -31.18 11.69
C ASN A 281 10.26 -30.84 10.73
N MET A 282 10.53 -30.57 9.45
CA MET A 282 9.56 -30.06 8.47
C MET A 282 9.70 -30.80 7.13
N ASN A 283 9.26 -32.06 7.08
CA ASN A 283 9.17 -32.83 5.85
C ASN A 283 7.83 -32.53 5.12
N LEU A 284 7.84 -31.64 4.13
CA LEU A 284 6.64 -31.15 3.44
C LEU A 284 6.89 -31.10 1.92
N THR A 285 5.97 -31.66 1.14
CA THR A 285 6.11 -31.88 -0.31
C THR A 285 6.10 -30.60 -1.16
N ASN A 286 5.55 -29.50 -0.66
CA ASN A 286 5.52 -28.20 -1.35
C ASN A 286 6.53 -27.19 -0.82
N VAL A 287 7.67 -27.66 -0.29
CA VAL A 287 8.78 -26.85 0.19
C VAL A 287 10.03 -27.09 -0.66
N VAL A 288 10.70 -26.00 -1.07
CA VAL A 288 12.07 -26.03 -1.60
C VAL A 288 12.97 -25.24 -0.66
N ILE A 289 14.14 -25.78 -0.33
CA ILE A 289 15.10 -25.14 0.56
C ILE A 289 16.24 -24.55 -0.28
N SER A 290 16.62 -23.30 -0.01
CA SER A 290 17.81 -22.69 -0.61
C SER A 290 19.07 -23.47 -0.24
N LYS A 291 20.11 -23.35 -1.07
CA LYS A 291 21.44 -23.88 -0.75
C LYS A 291 22.06 -23.14 0.45
N GLY A 292 21.65 -21.89 0.72
CA GLY A 292 22.14 -21.10 1.86
C GLY A 292 23.61 -20.70 1.74
N THR A 293 24.12 -20.55 0.50
CA THR A 293 25.53 -20.32 0.20
C THR A 293 26.00 -18.91 0.54
N LYS A 294 25.18 -17.89 0.27
CA LYS A 294 25.46 -16.50 0.63
C LYS A 294 24.20 -15.78 1.10
N ALA A 295 24.37 -14.79 1.97
CA ALA A 295 23.27 -14.08 2.61
C ALA A 295 22.52 -13.17 1.61
N GLU A 296 23.26 -12.53 0.72
CA GLU A 296 22.76 -11.69 -0.36
C GLU A 296 21.96 -12.48 -1.40
N GLU A 297 22.39 -13.72 -1.72
CA GLU A 297 21.66 -14.64 -2.60
C GLU A 297 20.32 -15.05 -2.00
N ASP A 298 20.31 -15.50 -0.74
CA ASP A 298 19.08 -15.86 -0.01
C ASP A 298 18.12 -14.67 0.12
N MET A 299 18.62 -13.46 0.41
CA MET A 299 17.77 -12.27 0.50
C MET A 299 17.18 -11.89 -0.87
N ALA A 300 17.97 -12.02 -1.94
CA ALA A 300 17.49 -11.78 -3.30
C ALA A 300 16.42 -12.80 -3.70
N ILE A 301 16.60 -14.10 -3.42
CA ILE A 301 15.60 -15.15 -3.64
C ILE A 301 14.30 -14.83 -2.88
N LEU A 302 14.37 -14.54 -1.59
CA LEU A 302 13.19 -14.19 -0.79
C LEU A 302 12.50 -12.92 -1.31
N SER A 303 13.27 -11.92 -1.77
CA SER A 303 12.70 -10.67 -2.33
C SER A 303 11.92 -10.87 -3.64
N LYS A 304 12.12 -11.99 -4.34
CA LYS A 304 11.34 -12.37 -5.54
C LYS A 304 10.06 -13.14 -5.22
N CYS A 305 9.87 -13.59 -3.97
CA CYS A 305 8.64 -14.26 -3.57
C CYS A 305 7.44 -13.29 -3.58
N ASP A 306 6.23 -13.85 -3.69
CA ASP A 306 5.00 -13.08 -3.69
C ASP A 306 4.62 -12.62 -2.30
N HIS A 307 4.81 -13.49 -1.31
CA HIS A 307 4.47 -13.30 0.10
C HIS A 307 5.54 -13.90 0.99
N MET A 308 5.48 -13.57 2.28
CA MET A 308 6.57 -13.86 3.21
C MET A 308 6.09 -14.37 4.58
N ILE A 309 6.81 -15.35 5.12
CA ILE A 309 6.74 -15.84 6.50
C ILE A 309 8.10 -15.57 7.13
N ILE A 310 8.15 -14.82 8.23
CA ILE A 310 9.41 -14.41 8.85
C ILE A 310 9.50 -14.81 10.32
N SER A 311 10.56 -15.54 10.65
CA SER A 311 11.07 -15.66 12.01
C SER A 311 11.61 -14.32 12.55
N THR A 312 12.39 -14.40 13.61
CA THR A 312 13.03 -13.26 14.27
C THR A 312 14.26 -12.74 13.51
N GLY A 313 14.66 -11.50 13.82
CA GLY A 313 15.84 -10.84 13.25
C GLY A 313 15.57 -9.89 12.08
N THR A 314 16.61 -9.15 11.68
CA THR A 314 16.53 -8.07 10.68
C THR A 314 16.64 -8.56 9.24
N PHE A 315 17.25 -9.71 8.98
CA PHE A 315 17.38 -10.28 7.64
C PHE A 315 16.01 -10.60 7.03
N GLY A 316 15.20 -11.41 7.72
CA GLY A 316 13.83 -11.71 7.31
C GLY A 316 12.96 -10.46 7.19
N TRP A 317 13.15 -9.48 8.09
CA TRP A 317 12.46 -8.19 8.00
C TRP A 317 12.75 -7.48 6.67
N TRP A 318 14.02 -7.41 6.24
CA TRP A 318 14.38 -6.77 4.97
C TRP A 318 13.92 -7.58 3.76
N ALA A 319 14.03 -8.90 3.79
CA ALA A 319 13.46 -9.76 2.75
C ALA A 319 11.96 -9.52 2.57
N ALA A 320 11.20 -9.46 3.68
CA ALA A 320 9.77 -9.19 3.66
C ALA A 320 9.41 -7.76 3.24
N PHE A 321 10.20 -6.77 3.67
CA PHE A 321 10.06 -5.41 3.16
C PHE A 321 10.22 -5.41 1.64
N LEU A 322 11.31 -5.95 1.10
CA LEU A 322 11.61 -5.93 -0.34
C LEU A 322 10.57 -6.69 -1.18
N ALA A 323 10.14 -7.88 -0.76
CA ALA A 323 9.10 -8.66 -1.46
C ALA A 323 7.75 -7.91 -1.63
N ASN A 324 7.45 -6.98 -0.70
CA ASN A 324 6.26 -6.12 -0.70
C ASN A 324 4.91 -6.86 -0.71
N GLY A 325 4.91 -8.13 -0.30
CA GLY A 325 3.71 -8.98 -0.21
C GLY A 325 3.02 -8.94 1.15
N THR A 326 1.90 -9.68 1.24
CA THR A 326 1.35 -10.06 2.55
C THR A 326 2.43 -10.80 3.34
N THR A 327 2.72 -10.34 4.55
CA THR A 327 3.79 -10.89 5.40
C THR A 327 3.21 -11.34 6.73
N ILE A 328 3.58 -12.54 7.16
CA ILE A 328 3.31 -13.07 8.51
C ILE A 328 4.61 -13.04 9.31
N TYR A 329 4.59 -12.49 10.53
CA TYR A 329 5.75 -12.45 11.42
C TYR A 329 5.50 -13.19 12.74
N TYR A 330 6.56 -13.78 13.29
CA TYR A 330 6.52 -14.46 14.59
C TYR A 330 6.35 -13.45 15.74
N ASN A 331 5.17 -13.45 16.37
CA ASN A 331 4.84 -12.49 17.42
C ASN A 331 5.30 -12.92 18.82
N ASN A 332 5.76 -14.16 19.02
CA ASN A 332 6.32 -14.59 20.31
C ASN A 332 7.80 -14.16 20.48
N TRP A 333 8.26 -13.20 19.67
CA TRP A 333 9.51 -12.47 19.83
C TRP A 333 9.26 -10.98 20.03
N PRO A 334 10.00 -10.33 20.94
CA PRO A 334 10.94 -10.93 21.90
C PRO A 334 10.21 -11.63 23.06
N GLY A 335 10.96 -12.41 23.84
CA GLY A 335 10.43 -13.05 25.04
C GLY A 335 9.86 -12.02 26.04
N VAL A 336 8.67 -12.29 26.57
CA VAL A 336 7.98 -11.41 27.53
C VAL A 336 8.83 -11.27 28.80
N ASN A 337 8.85 -10.09 29.42
CA ASN A 337 9.60 -9.77 30.65
C ASN A 337 11.14 -9.95 30.57
N THR A 338 11.71 -10.11 29.37
CA THR A 338 13.17 -10.17 29.15
C THR A 338 13.80 -8.77 28.98
N ALA A 339 15.13 -8.69 28.89
CA ALA A 339 15.82 -7.43 28.64
C ALA A 339 15.49 -6.86 27.26
N LEU A 340 15.49 -7.69 26.22
CA LEU A 340 15.05 -7.35 24.87
C LEU A 340 13.55 -7.03 24.83
N GLY A 341 12.73 -7.76 25.60
CA GLY A 341 11.29 -7.51 25.74
C GLY A 341 10.96 -6.12 26.31
N ARG A 342 11.68 -5.68 27.34
CA ARG A 342 11.55 -4.31 27.87
C ARG A 342 12.04 -3.23 26.88
N GLN A 343 12.97 -3.58 25.99
CA GLN A 343 13.55 -2.64 25.03
C GLN A 343 12.74 -2.51 23.73
N THR A 344 12.14 -3.58 23.23
CA THR A 344 11.50 -3.62 21.90
C THR A 344 10.07 -3.06 21.91
N LYS A 345 9.58 -2.59 20.77
CA LYS A 345 8.17 -2.27 20.56
C LYS A 345 7.70 -2.74 19.17
N HIS A 346 6.71 -3.64 19.11
CA HIS A 346 6.30 -4.26 17.85
C HIS A 346 5.76 -3.23 16.85
N GLU A 347 5.01 -2.24 17.32
CA GLU A 347 4.43 -1.20 16.47
C GLU A 347 5.48 -0.19 15.97
N ASP A 348 6.72 -0.26 16.46
CA ASP A 348 7.86 0.52 15.96
C ASP A 348 8.75 -0.33 15.03
N TYR A 349 8.89 -1.64 15.28
CA TYR A 349 9.73 -2.57 14.51
C TYR A 349 9.01 -3.13 13.27
N PHE A 350 7.86 -3.77 13.41
CA PHE A 350 7.14 -4.44 12.32
C PHE A 350 6.25 -3.47 11.54
N MET A 351 6.14 -3.66 10.22
CA MET A 351 5.20 -2.88 9.40
C MET A 351 3.76 -3.18 9.85
N PRO A 352 2.89 -2.16 9.99
CA PRO A 352 1.59 -2.35 10.66
C PRO A 352 0.52 -3.03 9.79
N HIS A 353 0.82 -3.29 8.51
CA HIS A 353 0.02 -4.13 7.63
C HIS A 353 0.48 -5.60 7.60
N TRP A 354 1.53 -5.97 8.36
CA TRP A 354 1.95 -7.35 8.54
C TRP A 354 1.11 -8.05 9.61
N ILE A 355 1.00 -9.37 9.48
CA ILE A 355 0.11 -10.21 10.27
C ILE A 355 0.90 -10.85 11.43
N PRO A 356 0.58 -10.55 12.70
CA PRO A 356 1.16 -11.25 13.84
C PRO A 356 0.62 -12.68 13.94
N MET A 357 1.51 -13.66 14.10
CA MET A 357 1.13 -15.03 14.36
C MET A 357 2.02 -15.65 15.44
N GLY A 358 1.39 -16.38 16.36
CA GLY A 358 2.05 -17.14 17.42
C GLY A 358 2.07 -18.63 17.11
N GLU A 359 2.55 -19.42 18.06
CA GLU A 359 2.57 -20.88 17.95
C GLU A 359 1.14 -21.45 18.08
N ASP A 360 0.29 -20.80 18.87
CA ASP A 360 -1.15 -21.09 19.02
C ASP A 360 -2.01 -20.62 17.82
N GLY A 361 -1.39 -20.07 16.77
CA GLY A 361 -2.06 -19.64 15.54
C GLY A 361 -2.13 -18.11 15.37
N PRO A 362 -3.03 -17.61 14.51
CA PRO A 362 -3.16 -16.17 14.29
C PRO A 362 -3.55 -15.49 15.60
N LEU A 363 -2.85 -14.41 15.96
CA LEU A 363 -3.21 -13.66 17.16
C LEU A 363 -4.49 -12.86 16.91
N VAL A 364 -5.61 -13.53 17.11
CA VAL A 364 -6.90 -12.92 17.47
C VAL A 364 -6.77 -12.37 18.89
N LYS A 365 -5.87 -11.38 19.05
CA LYS A 365 -6.06 -10.33 20.04
C LYS A 365 -7.26 -9.52 19.53
N ILE A 366 -8.45 -10.05 19.82
CA ILE A 366 -9.53 -9.23 20.33
C ILE A 366 -9.02 -8.79 21.71
N PRO A 367 -8.46 -7.57 21.87
CA PRO A 367 -8.88 -6.86 23.05
C PRO A 367 -10.40 -6.81 22.91
N THR A 368 -11.10 -7.50 23.80
CA THR A 368 -12.40 -6.97 24.19
C THR A 368 -12.15 -5.49 24.45
N PRO A 369 -13.03 -4.58 24.00
CA PRO A 369 -13.01 -3.25 24.59
C PRO A 369 -12.92 -3.51 26.09
N LYS A 370 -11.90 -2.96 26.76
CA LYS A 370 -12.08 -2.72 28.19
C LYS A 370 -13.39 -1.95 28.21
N GLU A 371 -14.44 -2.54 28.79
CA GLU A 371 -15.64 -1.78 29.14
C GLU A 371 -15.12 -0.50 29.74
N SER A 372 -15.53 0.62 29.13
CA SER A 372 -14.83 1.90 29.28
C SER A 372 -14.54 2.09 30.75
N SER A 373 -13.26 2.02 31.13
CA SER A 373 -12.91 2.19 32.54
C SER A 373 -13.54 3.51 32.95
N SER A 374 -14.25 3.50 34.07
CA SER A 374 -15.12 4.59 34.57
C SER A 374 -14.36 5.87 34.98
N SER A 375 -13.22 6.10 34.34
CA SER A 375 -12.19 7.10 34.56
C SER A 375 -11.93 8.00 33.33
N ALA A 376 -12.51 7.71 32.16
CA ALA A 376 -12.38 8.56 30.97
C ALA A 376 -13.28 9.80 31.09
N LYS A 377 -12.73 10.90 31.66
CA LYS A 377 -13.46 12.12 32.03
C LYS A 377 -14.03 12.93 30.85
N TYR A 378 -13.48 12.77 29.64
CA TYR A 378 -13.82 13.63 28.48
C TYR A 378 -14.02 12.83 27.20
N TYR A 379 -14.78 13.41 26.28
CA TYR A 379 -15.15 12.82 25.00
C TYR A 379 -14.38 13.41 23.83
N ILE A 380 -14.22 12.64 22.75
CA ILE A 380 -13.75 13.11 21.45
C ILE A 380 -14.77 12.83 20.35
N GLY A 381 -15.03 13.81 19.49
CA GLY A 381 -16.01 13.68 18.41
C GLY A 381 -15.81 14.68 17.28
N GLY A 382 -16.90 14.96 16.57
CA GLY A 382 -16.98 15.99 15.55
C GLY A 382 -17.95 15.67 14.43
N ALA A 383 -18.24 16.68 13.59
CA ALA A 383 -19.11 16.52 12.44
C ALA A 383 -18.54 15.46 11.48
N TYR A 384 -19.43 14.66 10.88
CA TYR A 384 -19.10 13.70 9.84
C TYR A 384 -19.54 14.30 8.50
N THR A 385 -18.60 14.45 7.57
CA THR A 385 -18.81 15.18 6.29
C THR A 385 -18.22 14.44 5.09
N GLY A 386 -18.89 14.53 3.93
CA GLY A 386 -18.52 13.78 2.71
C GLY A 386 -19.16 12.39 2.65
N ARG A 387 -18.72 11.58 1.68
CA ARG A 387 -19.17 10.19 1.47
C ARG A 387 -18.33 9.20 2.28
N ILE A 388 -18.80 7.95 2.43
CA ILE A 388 -18.20 6.83 3.18
C ILE A 388 -16.67 6.88 3.40
N GLY A 389 -15.84 6.98 2.35
CA GLY A 389 -14.37 7.01 2.48
C GLY A 389 -13.83 8.20 3.29
N ASN A 390 -14.46 9.38 3.20
CA ASN A 390 -14.11 10.51 4.07
C ASN A 390 -14.60 10.28 5.50
N LEU A 391 -15.74 9.62 5.68
CA LEU A 391 -16.28 9.30 7.00
C LEU A 391 -15.39 8.28 7.74
N MET A 392 -14.89 7.27 7.03
CA MET A 392 -13.93 6.29 7.54
C MET A 392 -12.62 6.95 8.00
N PHE A 393 -12.10 7.92 7.23
CA PHE A 393 -10.96 8.76 7.65
C PHE A 393 -11.24 9.53 8.96
N GLN A 394 -12.35 10.26 9.00
CA GLN A 394 -12.79 11.00 10.19
C GLN A 394 -12.97 10.08 11.42
N TYR A 395 -13.51 8.88 11.22
CA TYR A 395 -13.64 7.87 12.27
C TYR A 395 -12.27 7.37 12.76
N ALA A 396 -11.41 6.91 11.85
CA ALA A 396 -10.13 6.30 12.20
C ALA A 396 -9.19 7.29 12.93
N ALA A 397 -9.20 8.56 12.50
CA ALA A 397 -8.49 9.64 13.18
C ALA A 397 -8.95 9.82 14.63
N ARG A 398 -10.27 10.02 14.82
CA ARG A 398 -10.87 10.24 16.14
C ARG A 398 -10.71 9.03 17.05
N TYR A 399 -10.81 7.81 16.51
CA TYR A 399 -10.56 6.57 17.23
C TYR A 399 -9.13 6.50 17.77
N ALA A 400 -8.13 6.69 16.91
CA ALA A 400 -6.73 6.58 17.30
C ALA A 400 -6.28 7.71 18.24
N ILE A 401 -6.67 8.95 17.95
CA ILE A 401 -6.36 10.11 18.79
C ILE A 401 -7.07 9.99 20.16
N GLY A 402 -8.33 9.56 20.17
CA GLY A 402 -9.07 9.36 21.41
C GLY A 402 -8.43 8.32 22.31
N ARG A 403 -8.13 7.15 21.73
CA ARG A 403 -7.40 6.08 22.41
C ARG A 403 -6.04 6.52 22.95
N ALA A 404 -5.28 7.31 22.18
CA ALA A 404 -3.96 7.77 22.57
C ALA A 404 -3.97 8.78 23.75
N ASN A 405 -5.11 9.44 23.99
CA ASN A 405 -5.25 10.52 24.97
C ASN A 405 -6.33 10.24 26.04
N ASN A 406 -6.73 8.96 26.20
CA ASN A 406 -7.74 8.50 27.17
C ASN A 406 -9.10 9.23 27.05
N LEU A 407 -9.56 9.47 25.83
CA LEU A 407 -10.85 10.10 25.51
C LEU A 407 -11.86 9.08 25.00
N THR A 408 -13.10 9.18 25.45
CA THR A 408 -14.20 8.34 24.97
C THR A 408 -14.62 8.79 23.57
N VAL A 409 -14.50 7.89 22.58
CA VAL A 409 -14.75 8.18 21.17
C VAL A 409 -16.25 8.15 20.87
N LEU A 410 -16.79 9.29 20.45
CA LEU A 410 -18.19 9.43 20.04
C LEU A 410 -18.37 9.40 18.53
N THR A 411 -19.44 8.74 18.11
CA THR A 411 -20.01 8.78 16.77
C THR A 411 -21.40 9.40 16.82
N ARG A 412 -21.81 10.09 15.76
CA ARG A 412 -23.18 10.60 15.65
C ARG A 412 -24.15 9.43 15.51
N ASN A 413 -25.29 9.45 16.21
CA ASN A 413 -26.33 8.41 16.12
C ASN A 413 -26.65 7.99 14.67
N ASN A 414 -26.75 8.96 13.76
CA ASN A 414 -27.13 8.76 12.36
C ASN A 414 -25.91 8.61 11.42
N SER A 415 -24.75 8.18 11.92
CA SER A 415 -23.57 7.94 11.09
C SER A 415 -23.75 6.69 10.24
N GLU A 416 -23.84 6.82 8.90
CA GLU A 416 -24.03 5.69 7.97
C GLU A 416 -23.04 4.54 8.17
N LEU A 417 -21.81 4.82 8.60
CA LEU A 417 -20.79 3.82 8.94
C LEU A 417 -21.29 2.73 9.91
N HIS A 418 -22.18 3.08 10.83
CA HIS A 418 -22.75 2.17 11.84
C HIS A 418 -23.79 1.20 11.27
N ASN A 419 -24.26 1.42 10.05
CA ASN A 419 -25.11 0.50 9.30
C ASN A 419 -24.26 -0.53 8.52
N TYR A 420 -23.03 -0.13 8.18
CA TYR A 420 -22.12 -0.87 7.30
C TYR A 420 -21.08 -1.70 8.05
N PHE A 421 -20.61 -1.22 9.19
CA PHE A 421 -19.45 -1.75 9.91
C PHE A 421 -19.73 -2.05 11.38
N LYS A 422 -19.06 -3.07 11.94
CA LYS A 422 -19.12 -3.45 13.35
C LYS A 422 -18.21 -2.53 14.22
N LEU A 423 -18.52 -1.23 14.27
CA LEU A 423 -17.75 -0.21 15.00
C LEU A 423 -17.91 -0.30 16.52
N SER A 424 -16.81 -0.14 17.27
CA SER A 424 -16.79 -0.17 18.75
C SER A 424 -16.93 1.21 19.42
N ALA A 425 -17.19 2.27 18.67
CA ALA A 425 -17.34 3.63 19.24
C ALA A 425 -18.79 3.87 19.66
N LEU A 426 -18.99 4.59 20.77
CA LEU A 426 -20.32 4.86 21.30
C LEU A 426 -21.11 5.75 20.33
N ARG A 427 -22.39 5.41 20.12
CA ARG A 427 -23.37 6.27 19.44
C ARG A 427 -23.88 7.30 20.44
N ALA A 428 -23.61 8.57 20.18
CA ALA A 428 -23.99 9.65 21.08
C ALA A 428 -25.51 9.90 21.01
N LYS A 429 -26.24 9.41 22.02
CA LYS A 429 -27.71 9.51 22.11
C LYS A 429 -28.22 10.95 22.04
N THR A 430 -27.48 11.88 22.62
CA THR A 430 -27.80 13.31 22.73
C THR A 430 -26.56 14.15 22.41
N GLY A 431 -26.47 14.67 21.19
CA GLY A 431 -25.47 15.67 20.79
C GLY A 431 -24.05 15.16 20.49
N MET A 432 -23.26 16.03 19.85
CA MET A 432 -21.79 15.97 19.90
C MET A 432 -21.32 16.64 21.21
N PRO A 433 -20.06 16.49 21.64
CA PRO A 433 -19.63 17.07 22.90
C PRO A 433 -19.80 18.60 22.94
N GLU A 434 -20.53 19.09 23.94
CA GLU A 434 -20.66 20.52 24.23
C GLU A 434 -19.52 21.00 25.15
N ASN A 435 -19.30 22.32 25.18
CA ASN A 435 -18.15 22.98 25.81
C ASN A 435 -16.82 22.29 25.44
N ASP A 436 -16.42 22.46 24.18
CA ASP A 436 -15.35 21.69 23.53
C ASP A 436 -14.12 22.54 23.16
N THR A 437 -12.96 21.89 23.03
CA THR A 437 -11.79 22.42 22.33
C THR A 437 -11.85 21.96 20.88
N ARG A 438 -11.90 22.92 19.94
CA ARG A 438 -11.93 22.63 18.51
C ARG A 438 -10.53 22.61 17.94
N MET A 439 -10.21 21.54 17.22
CA MET A 439 -8.91 21.34 16.59
C MET A 439 -9.08 20.96 15.12
N PHE A 440 -8.10 21.32 14.29
CA PHE A 440 -8.18 21.25 12.83
C PHE A 440 -6.94 20.57 12.24
N GLU A 441 -7.11 19.83 11.15
CA GLU A 441 -6.00 19.43 10.29
C GLU A 441 -5.45 20.67 9.56
N SER A 442 -4.12 20.77 9.45
CA SER A 442 -3.41 21.93 8.90
C SER A 442 -3.52 22.12 7.37
N GLY A 443 -4.26 21.25 6.69
CA GLY A 443 -4.53 21.25 5.24
C GLY A 443 -5.27 19.96 4.88
N CYS A 444 -5.68 19.74 3.61
CA CYS A 444 -6.11 18.39 3.27
C CYS A 444 -4.97 17.41 3.49
N CYS A 445 -5.31 16.25 4.06
CA CYS A 445 -4.49 15.08 3.84
C CYS A 445 -3.10 15.20 4.50
N ARG A 446 -2.94 16.11 5.48
CA ARG A 446 -1.66 16.58 6.03
C ARG A 446 -1.55 16.29 7.53
N PHE A 447 -0.53 15.54 7.92
CA PHE A 447 -0.34 15.11 9.30
C PHE A 447 -0.06 16.29 10.23
N THR A 448 -0.94 16.48 11.20
CA THR A 448 -0.90 17.61 12.13
C THR A 448 -0.51 17.13 13.52
N LYS A 449 0.79 17.23 13.84
CA LYS A 449 1.44 16.69 15.07
C LYS A 449 0.71 17.06 16.37
N SER A 450 0.17 18.29 16.47
CA SER A 450 -0.58 18.78 17.64
C SER A 450 -1.91 18.04 17.89
N LEU A 451 -2.46 17.32 16.92
CA LEU A 451 -3.65 16.49 17.11
C LEU A 451 -3.35 15.17 17.83
N THR A 452 -2.08 14.75 17.93
CA THR A 452 -1.73 13.40 18.44
C THR A 452 -1.50 13.33 19.94
N LYS A 453 -1.15 14.44 20.58
CA LYS A 453 -0.94 14.56 22.03
C LYS A 453 -1.76 15.73 22.54
N ILE A 454 -2.75 15.42 23.36
CA ILE A 454 -3.74 16.35 23.89
C ILE A 454 -3.80 16.11 25.40
N GLU A 455 -3.73 17.18 26.18
CA GLU A 455 -4.03 17.17 27.61
C GLU A 455 -5.46 17.70 27.80
N PRO A 456 -6.50 16.84 27.78
CA PRO A 456 -7.88 17.30 27.74
C PRO A 456 -8.29 17.92 29.08
N LYS A 457 -8.62 19.21 29.05
CA LYS A 457 -9.30 19.93 30.15
C LYS A 457 -10.81 20.01 29.96
N LYS A 458 -11.28 19.70 28.75
CA LYS A 458 -12.67 19.63 28.30
C LYS A 458 -12.77 18.68 27.10
N ASN A 459 -13.97 18.48 26.58
CA ASN A 459 -14.21 17.64 25.42
C ASN A 459 -13.46 18.15 24.17
N ILE A 460 -13.20 17.27 23.20
CA ILE A 460 -12.44 17.58 21.98
C ILE A 460 -13.31 17.37 20.73
N THR A 461 -13.36 18.38 19.85
CA THR A 461 -13.92 18.25 18.51
C THR A 461 -12.80 18.34 17.47
N LEU A 462 -12.65 17.29 16.67
CA LEU A 462 -11.76 17.29 15.50
C LEU A 462 -12.57 17.62 14.24
N HIS A 463 -12.24 18.73 13.59
CA HIS A 463 -12.80 19.14 12.31
C HIS A 463 -11.97 18.62 11.13
N THR A 464 -12.42 18.93 9.90
CA THR A 464 -11.85 18.48 8.60
C THR A 464 -12.04 16.99 8.31
N TYR A 465 -11.52 16.52 7.17
CA TYR A 465 -11.58 15.10 6.78
C TYR A 465 -10.53 14.21 7.46
N LEU A 466 -9.49 14.78 8.10
CA LEU A 466 -8.47 14.05 8.87
C LEU A 466 -7.80 12.91 8.07
N GLN A 467 -7.39 13.18 6.83
CA GLN A 467 -7.08 12.12 5.85
C GLN A 467 -5.63 11.62 5.90
N SER A 468 -4.82 12.13 6.84
CA SER A 468 -3.46 11.64 7.02
C SER A 468 -3.46 10.26 7.69
N TYR A 469 -2.95 9.23 7.02
CA TYR A 469 -2.89 7.86 7.55
C TYR A 469 -2.06 7.75 8.85
N LYS A 470 -1.15 8.70 9.06
CA LYS A 470 -0.20 8.77 10.18
C LYS A 470 -0.86 8.91 11.56
N TYR A 471 -2.13 9.31 11.67
CA TYR A 471 -2.80 9.35 12.98
C TYR A 471 -3.10 7.96 13.55
N TRP A 472 -3.26 6.93 12.71
CA TRP A 472 -3.61 5.57 13.14
C TRP A 472 -2.74 4.46 12.56
N TYR A 473 -1.75 4.76 11.72
CA TYR A 473 -0.99 3.71 11.02
C TYR A 473 -0.36 2.70 11.96
N ASN A 474 0.15 3.14 13.11
CA ASN A 474 0.72 2.29 14.16
C ASN A 474 -0.28 1.32 14.82
N ILE A 475 -1.58 1.53 14.63
CA ILE A 475 -2.67 0.64 15.08
C ILE A 475 -3.54 0.16 13.90
N SER A 476 -2.97 0.05 12.69
CA SER A 476 -3.72 -0.33 11.48
C SER A 476 -4.57 -1.59 11.64
N ASN A 477 -4.05 -2.62 12.32
CA ASN A 477 -4.77 -3.86 12.59
C ASN A 477 -5.98 -3.67 13.53
N GLU A 478 -5.99 -2.66 14.40
CA GLU A 478 -7.18 -2.28 15.20
C GLU A 478 -8.20 -1.54 14.35
N ILE A 479 -7.76 -0.60 13.51
CA ILE A 479 -8.65 0.14 12.60
C ILE A 479 -9.33 -0.81 11.60
N LYS A 480 -8.61 -1.81 11.08
CA LYS A 480 -9.19 -2.86 10.22
C LYS A 480 -10.29 -3.66 10.93
N ARG A 481 -10.17 -3.90 12.24
CA ARG A 481 -11.22 -4.54 13.04
C ARG A 481 -12.46 -3.66 13.25
N GLN A 482 -12.33 -2.33 13.20
CA GLN A 482 -13.48 -1.42 13.24
C GLN A 482 -14.27 -1.49 11.92
N PHE A 483 -13.58 -1.61 10.78
CA PHE A 483 -14.18 -1.69 9.46
C PHE A 483 -14.45 -3.13 8.97
N VAL A 484 -14.85 -4.02 9.88
CA VAL A 484 -15.44 -5.31 9.50
C VAL A 484 -16.87 -5.05 9.03
N PHE A 485 -17.16 -5.41 7.78
CA PHE A 485 -18.48 -5.27 7.18
C PHE A 485 -19.55 -6.08 7.93
N ASN A 486 -20.81 -5.66 7.83
CA ASN A 486 -21.93 -6.45 8.29
C ASN A 486 -22.07 -7.76 7.45
N GLU A 487 -22.80 -8.74 7.98
CA GLU A 487 -22.84 -10.10 7.41
C GLU A 487 -23.55 -10.19 6.05
N GLU A 488 -24.45 -9.26 5.73
CA GLU A 488 -25.12 -9.21 4.44
C GLU A 488 -24.19 -8.68 3.35
N ILE A 489 -23.54 -7.53 3.62
CA ILE A 489 -22.56 -6.92 2.72
C ILE A 489 -21.37 -7.87 2.51
N ASP A 490 -20.86 -8.49 3.57
CA ASP A 490 -19.74 -9.44 3.46
C ASP A 490 -20.12 -10.68 2.64
N ARG A 491 -21.35 -11.20 2.80
CA ARG A 491 -21.88 -12.32 2.02
C ARG A 491 -22.06 -11.96 0.54
N ASN A 492 -22.63 -10.80 0.23
CA ASN A 492 -22.80 -10.31 -1.14
C ASN A 492 -21.43 -10.14 -1.83
N ALA A 493 -20.48 -9.49 -1.15
CA ALA A 493 -19.12 -9.32 -1.65
C ALA A 493 -18.37 -10.65 -1.82
N THR A 494 -18.57 -11.60 -0.89
CA THR A 494 -18.01 -12.96 -1.01
C THR A 494 -18.60 -13.67 -2.23
N LYS A 495 -19.91 -13.63 -2.43
CA LYS A 495 -20.60 -14.24 -3.57
C LYS A 495 -20.13 -13.65 -4.92
N PHE A 496 -19.92 -12.34 -4.99
CA PHE A 496 -19.38 -11.71 -6.19
C PHE A 496 -17.94 -12.18 -6.45
N HIS A 497 -17.08 -12.13 -5.42
CA HIS A 497 -15.69 -12.54 -5.54
C HIS A 497 -15.56 -14.04 -5.91
N THR A 498 -16.34 -14.93 -5.31
CA THR A 498 -16.34 -16.36 -5.67
C THR A 498 -16.95 -16.63 -7.04
N GLY A 499 -17.88 -15.80 -7.52
CA GLY A 499 -18.34 -15.84 -8.91
C GLY A 499 -17.23 -15.52 -9.91
N VAL A 500 -16.33 -14.59 -9.58
CA VAL A 500 -15.17 -14.23 -10.43
C VAL A 500 -14.08 -15.30 -10.42
N THR A 501 -13.79 -15.92 -9.26
CA THR A 501 -12.84 -17.03 -9.19
C THR A 501 -13.43 -18.34 -9.73
N GLY A 502 -14.75 -18.55 -9.60
CA GLY A 502 -15.40 -19.84 -9.80
C GLY A 502 -14.82 -20.92 -8.88
N ASN A 503 -14.87 -22.17 -9.34
CA ASN A 503 -14.19 -23.30 -8.70
C ASN A 503 -12.67 -23.30 -8.92
N ALA A 504 -12.11 -22.28 -9.60
CA ALA A 504 -10.67 -22.15 -9.78
C ALA A 504 -10.07 -21.55 -8.50
N ASN A 505 -9.58 -22.41 -7.62
CA ASN A 505 -8.99 -22.03 -6.33
C ASN A 505 -7.67 -21.22 -6.43
N ASN A 506 -7.27 -20.81 -7.64
CA ASN A 506 -5.92 -20.40 -8.00
C ASN A 506 -5.85 -19.10 -8.83
N VAL A 507 -6.70 -18.13 -8.52
CA VAL A 507 -6.81 -16.85 -9.23
C VAL A 507 -6.29 -15.73 -8.33
N THR A 508 -5.32 -14.95 -8.82
CA THR A 508 -4.92 -13.70 -8.15
C THR A 508 -5.93 -12.61 -8.53
N VAL A 509 -6.81 -12.24 -7.61
CA VAL A 509 -7.82 -11.20 -7.87
C VAL A 509 -7.29 -9.83 -7.43
N VAL A 510 -7.29 -8.88 -8.37
CA VAL A 510 -6.82 -7.50 -8.17
C VAL A 510 -8.01 -6.55 -8.35
N GLY A 511 -8.33 -5.73 -7.34
CA GLY A 511 -9.41 -4.76 -7.45
C GLY A 511 -8.97 -3.51 -8.20
N ILE A 512 -9.77 -3.02 -9.15
CA ILE A 512 -9.58 -1.75 -9.85
C ILE A 512 -10.65 -0.78 -9.38
N HIS A 513 -10.25 0.39 -8.89
CA HIS A 513 -11.17 1.47 -8.57
C HIS A 513 -11.07 2.60 -9.60
N VAL A 514 -12.15 2.85 -10.33
CA VAL A 514 -12.26 3.95 -11.31
C VAL A 514 -13.14 5.07 -10.74
N ARG A 515 -12.51 6.18 -10.35
CA ARG A 515 -13.19 7.42 -9.92
C ARG A 515 -13.15 8.46 -11.02
N ARG A 516 -14.33 8.85 -11.52
CA ARG A 516 -14.51 9.90 -12.52
C ARG A 516 -15.63 10.84 -12.10
N GLY A 517 -16.88 10.42 -12.23
CA GLY A 517 -18.10 11.11 -11.75
C GLY A 517 -17.98 12.63 -11.60
N ASP A 518 -17.97 13.13 -10.37
CA ASP A 518 -17.90 14.57 -10.09
C ASP A 518 -16.54 15.21 -10.37
N ILE A 519 -15.42 14.51 -10.13
CA ILE A 519 -14.07 15.05 -10.33
C ILE A 519 -13.68 15.16 -11.81
N ALA A 520 -14.33 14.40 -12.69
CA ALA A 520 -14.21 14.50 -14.15
C ALA A 520 -15.13 15.55 -14.76
N ASN A 521 -16.32 15.76 -14.19
CA ASN A 521 -17.40 16.53 -14.83
C ASN A 521 -17.71 17.89 -14.16
N MET A 522 -17.23 18.16 -12.94
CA MET A 522 -17.48 19.45 -12.27
C MET A 522 -16.25 20.36 -12.31
N GLN A 523 -16.38 21.51 -12.99
CA GLN A 523 -15.31 22.51 -13.13
C GLN A 523 -14.68 22.94 -11.80
N ARG A 524 -15.44 22.95 -10.69
CA ARG A 524 -14.89 23.28 -9.36
C ARG A 524 -13.77 22.34 -8.91
N PHE A 525 -13.89 21.03 -9.18
CA PHE A 525 -12.88 20.04 -8.78
C PHE A 525 -11.69 20.06 -9.73
N ILE A 526 -11.94 20.21 -11.04
CA ILE A 526 -10.91 20.40 -12.06
C ILE A 526 -10.08 21.66 -11.77
N ASN A 527 -10.72 22.79 -11.46
CA ASN A 527 -10.05 24.04 -11.10
C ASN A 527 -9.27 23.92 -9.79
N PHE A 528 -9.81 23.21 -8.79
CA PHE A 528 -9.13 23.00 -7.51
C PHE A 528 -7.84 22.18 -7.67
N GLY A 529 -7.83 21.20 -8.58
CA GLY A 529 -6.64 20.41 -8.91
C GLY A 529 -6.82 18.89 -8.93
N TYR A 530 -8.07 18.40 -8.93
CA TYR A 530 -8.32 16.98 -9.15
C TYR A 530 -7.93 16.57 -10.57
N THR A 531 -7.47 15.33 -10.69
CA THR A 531 -7.10 14.64 -11.92
C THR A 531 -7.75 13.26 -11.90
N VAL A 532 -8.01 12.73 -13.09
CA VAL A 532 -8.47 11.35 -13.31
C VAL A 532 -7.40 10.59 -14.08
N PRO A 533 -7.17 9.30 -13.78
CA PRO A 533 -6.25 8.50 -14.58
C PRO A 533 -6.76 8.31 -16.00
N ASN A 534 -5.83 8.20 -16.94
CA ASN A 534 -6.11 7.77 -18.32
C ASN A 534 -6.07 6.24 -18.40
N LEU A 535 -6.37 5.68 -19.58
CA LEU A 535 -6.34 4.22 -19.78
C LEU A 535 -4.93 3.63 -19.69
N THR A 536 -3.89 4.40 -20.05
CA THR A 536 -2.48 3.98 -19.97
C THR A 536 -2.07 3.63 -18.54
N TYR A 537 -2.39 4.48 -17.56
CA TYR A 537 -2.16 4.20 -16.13
C TYR A 537 -2.74 2.84 -15.71
N TYR A 538 -3.97 2.54 -16.14
CA TYR A 538 -4.61 1.28 -15.79
C TYR A 538 -3.97 0.10 -16.52
N ASP A 539 -3.59 0.25 -17.80
CA ASP A 539 -2.89 -0.78 -18.57
C ASP A 539 -1.53 -1.11 -17.92
N ASP A 540 -0.71 -0.10 -17.64
CA ASP A 540 0.60 -0.24 -16.97
C ASP A 540 0.46 -0.88 -15.57
N ALA A 541 -0.52 -0.45 -14.78
CA ALA A 541 -0.80 -1.03 -13.47
C ALA A 541 -1.29 -2.50 -13.58
N MET A 542 -2.18 -2.82 -14.52
CA MET A 542 -2.59 -4.20 -14.78
C MET A 542 -1.42 -5.06 -15.24
N ASN A 543 -0.56 -4.53 -16.12
CA ASN A 543 0.62 -5.22 -16.64
C ASN A 543 1.67 -5.45 -15.55
N PHE A 544 1.84 -4.53 -14.59
CA PHE A 544 2.64 -4.79 -13.38
C PHE A 544 2.11 -6.00 -12.60
N PHE A 545 0.78 -6.12 -12.42
CA PHE A 545 0.20 -7.28 -11.73
C PHE A 545 0.31 -8.57 -12.56
N ARG A 546 0.05 -8.53 -13.88
CA ARG A 546 0.22 -9.67 -14.81
C ARG A 546 1.68 -10.16 -14.90
N ASN A 547 2.65 -9.25 -14.79
CA ASN A 547 4.08 -9.58 -14.80
C ASN A 547 4.58 -10.09 -13.43
N LYS A 548 3.90 -9.75 -12.33
CA LYS A 548 4.27 -10.20 -10.98
C LYS A 548 3.58 -11.51 -10.59
N PHE A 549 2.33 -11.70 -10.97
CA PHE A 549 1.50 -12.82 -10.54
C PHE A 549 0.95 -13.59 -11.72
N ASN A 550 0.80 -14.90 -11.54
CA ASN A 550 0.18 -15.77 -12.53
C ASN A 550 -1.35 -15.82 -12.37
N ASN A 551 -2.09 -16.03 -13.47
CA ASN A 551 -3.57 -16.10 -13.52
C ASN A 551 -4.26 -14.97 -12.74
N VAL A 552 -4.01 -13.76 -13.21
CA VAL A 552 -4.61 -12.55 -12.66
C VAL A 552 -6.01 -12.36 -13.26
N LYS A 553 -6.98 -12.05 -12.41
CA LYS A 553 -8.27 -11.44 -12.81
C LYS A 553 -8.43 -10.11 -12.11
N PHE A 554 -9.14 -9.20 -12.74
CA PHE A 554 -9.40 -7.87 -12.23
C PHE A 554 -10.90 -7.70 -11.92
N ILE A 555 -11.22 -7.12 -10.77
CA ILE A 555 -12.60 -6.70 -10.44
C ILE A 555 -12.65 -5.19 -10.44
N LEU A 556 -13.41 -4.59 -11.34
CA LEU A 556 -13.48 -3.14 -11.52
C LEU A 556 -14.77 -2.59 -10.93
N CYS A 557 -14.66 -1.69 -9.95
CA CYS A 557 -15.76 -0.90 -9.40
C CYS A 557 -15.59 0.57 -9.82
N SER A 558 -16.70 1.22 -10.22
CA SER A 558 -16.65 2.59 -10.76
C SER A 558 -17.90 3.41 -10.45
N ASP A 559 -17.72 4.73 -10.29
CA ASP A 559 -18.82 5.70 -10.32
C ASP A 559 -19.16 6.22 -11.73
N ASP A 560 -18.49 5.68 -12.76
CA ASP A 560 -18.69 5.95 -14.19
C ASP A 560 -18.61 4.62 -14.95
N ILE A 561 -19.69 3.83 -14.83
CA ILE A 561 -19.82 2.50 -15.42
C ILE A 561 -19.76 2.57 -16.95
N THR A 562 -20.39 3.58 -17.57
CA THR A 562 -20.40 3.76 -19.02
C THR A 562 -18.99 3.94 -19.58
N TRP A 563 -18.17 4.82 -18.99
CA TRP A 563 -16.78 4.97 -19.39
C TRP A 563 -15.97 3.68 -19.15
N SER A 564 -16.20 3.02 -18.02
CA SER A 564 -15.49 1.79 -17.66
C SER A 564 -15.78 0.64 -18.62
N VAL A 565 -17.05 0.41 -18.99
CA VAL A 565 -17.42 -0.60 -20.00
C VAL A 565 -16.74 -0.29 -21.33
N GLU A 566 -16.82 0.95 -21.82
CA GLU A 566 -16.25 1.31 -23.12
C GLU A 566 -14.72 1.18 -23.17
N ASN A 567 -14.02 1.53 -22.09
CA ASN A 567 -12.55 1.52 -22.07
C ASN A 567 -11.95 0.16 -21.69
N PHE A 568 -12.66 -0.67 -20.91
CA PHE A 568 -12.16 -1.95 -20.43
C PHE A 568 -12.69 -3.18 -21.18
N LYS A 569 -13.68 -3.05 -22.07
CA LYS A 569 -14.18 -4.18 -22.91
C LYS A 569 -13.10 -4.93 -23.70
N LYS A 570 -11.94 -4.31 -23.95
CA LYS A 570 -10.79 -4.93 -24.63
C LYS A 570 -9.97 -5.89 -23.73
N PHE A 571 -10.21 -5.89 -22.42
CA PHE A 571 -9.48 -6.71 -21.44
C PHE A 571 -10.38 -7.85 -20.93
N PRO A 572 -10.24 -9.09 -21.44
CA PRO A 572 -11.13 -10.20 -21.10
C PRO A 572 -10.93 -10.71 -19.65
N ASP A 573 -9.85 -10.29 -18.98
CA ASP A 573 -9.54 -10.57 -17.58
C ASP A 573 -10.15 -9.54 -16.60
N VAL A 574 -10.91 -8.54 -17.09
CA VAL A 574 -11.55 -7.50 -16.27
C VAL A 574 -13.06 -7.74 -16.15
N ILE A 575 -13.54 -7.93 -14.91
CA ILE A 575 -14.96 -8.08 -14.58
C ILE A 575 -15.44 -6.78 -13.93
N ILE A 576 -16.42 -6.11 -14.53
CA ILE A 576 -16.98 -4.86 -14.01
C ILE A 576 -18.13 -5.17 -13.03
N SER A 577 -18.01 -4.68 -11.80
CA SER A 577 -19.10 -4.61 -10.83
C SER A 577 -20.11 -3.56 -11.27
N ASN A 578 -21.39 -3.91 -11.36
CA ASN A 578 -22.47 -3.02 -11.77
C ASN A 578 -23.73 -3.29 -10.95
N GLY A 579 -24.50 -2.24 -10.67
CA GLY A 579 -25.73 -2.30 -9.86
C GLY A 579 -25.54 -2.42 -8.35
N ASN A 580 -24.32 -2.59 -7.86
CA ASN A 580 -24.00 -2.65 -6.44
C ASN A 580 -24.01 -1.27 -5.77
N SER A 581 -24.29 -1.22 -4.47
CA SER A 581 -24.11 0.01 -3.70
C SER A 581 -22.62 0.32 -3.47
N PRO A 582 -22.23 1.58 -3.20
CA PRO A 582 -20.83 1.93 -2.95
C PRO A 582 -20.19 1.15 -1.79
N VAL A 583 -20.96 0.75 -0.78
CA VAL A 583 -20.42 -0.05 0.33
C VAL A 583 -20.17 -1.50 -0.07
N GLU A 584 -21.01 -2.08 -0.93
CA GLU A 584 -20.80 -3.42 -1.49
C GLU A 584 -19.61 -3.44 -2.44
N ASP A 585 -19.46 -2.44 -3.30
CA ASP A 585 -18.26 -2.25 -4.14
C ASP A 585 -16.99 -2.16 -3.27
N MET A 586 -17.01 -1.42 -2.16
CA MET A 586 -15.87 -1.36 -1.25
C MET A 586 -15.59 -2.72 -0.60
N ALA A 587 -16.61 -3.47 -0.23
CA ALA A 587 -16.47 -4.81 0.33
C ALA A 587 -15.90 -5.80 -0.70
N ILE A 588 -16.36 -5.75 -1.95
CA ILE A 588 -15.83 -6.54 -3.07
C ILE A 588 -14.34 -6.24 -3.29
N LEU A 589 -13.97 -4.96 -3.40
CA LEU A 589 -12.57 -4.56 -3.55
C LEU A 589 -11.72 -4.94 -2.34
N SER A 590 -12.27 -4.90 -1.11
CA SER A 590 -11.53 -5.28 0.11
C SER A 590 -11.19 -6.78 0.18
N LYS A 591 -11.93 -7.63 -0.53
CA LYS A 591 -11.66 -9.08 -0.63
C LYS A 591 -10.62 -9.42 -1.70
N CYS A 592 -10.37 -8.52 -2.65
CA CYS A 592 -9.30 -8.68 -3.63
C CYS A 592 -7.94 -8.77 -2.92
N GLY A 593 -7.03 -9.58 -3.44
CA GLY A 593 -5.70 -9.77 -2.85
C GLY A 593 -4.78 -8.55 -2.99
N HIS A 594 -5.05 -7.72 -4.00
CA HIS A 594 -4.29 -6.53 -4.37
C HIS A 594 -5.22 -5.44 -4.93
N MET A 595 -4.70 -4.22 -5.09
CA MET A 595 -5.48 -3.07 -5.56
C MET A 595 -4.74 -2.18 -6.57
N ILE A 596 -5.47 -1.72 -7.58
CA ILE A 596 -5.15 -0.57 -8.43
C ILE A 596 -6.17 0.52 -8.10
N MET A 597 -5.76 1.57 -7.40
CA MET A 597 -6.66 2.70 -7.08
C MET A 597 -6.45 3.88 -8.01
N SER A 598 -7.52 4.59 -8.33
CA SER A 598 -7.48 5.93 -8.93
C SER A 598 -7.23 7.01 -7.87
N THR A 599 -8.17 7.91 -7.64
CA THR A 599 -8.03 9.07 -6.76
C THR A 599 -9.15 9.14 -5.72
N GLY A 600 -8.86 9.82 -4.61
CA GLY A 600 -9.81 10.02 -3.52
C GLY A 600 -9.92 8.86 -2.52
N SER A 601 -10.71 9.09 -1.49
CA SER A 601 -10.74 8.28 -0.25
C SER A 601 -11.36 6.89 -0.40
N PHE A 602 -12.22 6.67 -1.39
CA PHE A 602 -12.87 5.37 -1.59
C PHE A 602 -11.85 4.28 -1.97
N GLY A 603 -11.11 4.49 -3.06
CA GLY A 603 -10.05 3.59 -3.50
C GLY A 603 -8.92 3.47 -2.48
N TRP A 604 -8.66 4.54 -1.72
CA TRP A 604 -7.73 4.50 -0.60
C TRP A 604 -8.16 3.50 0.47
N TRP A 605 -9.43 3.52 0.92
CA TRP A 605 -9.89 2.56 1.94
C TRP A 605 -9.94 1.13 1.40
N ALA A 606 -10.32 0.92 0.14
CA ALA A 606 -10.21 -0.38 -0.52
C ALA A 606 -8.76 -0.91 -0.52
N GLY A 607 -7.78 -0.09 -0.92
CA GLY A 607 -6.34 -0.40 -0.86
C GLY A 607 -5.81 -0.68 0.55
N PHE A 608 -6.31 0.05 1.55
CA PHE A 608 -5.90 -0.18 2.93
C PHE A 608 -6.43 -1.52 3.46
N LEU A 609 -7.65 -1.92 3.09
CA LEU A 609 -8.30 -3.15 3.55
C LEU A 609 -7.78 -4.42 2.84
N SER A 610 -7.36 -4.36 1.57
CA SER A 610 -6.99 -5.52 0.74
C SER A 610 -5.71 -6.29 1.15
N ASN A 611 -4.93 -5.80 2.11
CA ASN A 611 -3.78 -6.49 2.75
C ASN A 611 -2.60 -6.93 1.84
N GLY A 612 -2.61 -6.57 0.56
CA GLY A 612 -1.50 -6.80 -0.37
C GLY A 612 -1.00 -5.52 -1.03
N ILE A 613 -0.29 -5.66 -2.15
CA ILE A 613 0.19 -4.54 -2.96
C ILE A 613 -0.97 -3.64 -3.37
N THR A 614 -0.80 -2.34 -3.17
CA THR A 614 -1.68 -1.28 -3.70
C THR A 614 -0.87 -0.36 -4.60
N VAL A 615 -1.32 -0.19 -5.84
CA VAL A 615 -0.84 0.80 -6.80
C VAL A 615 -1.77 2.01 -6.76
N TYR A 616 -1.22 3.23 -6.80
CA TYR A 616 -1.98 4.48 -6.82
C TYR A 616 -1.53 5.44 -7.93
N TYR A 617 -2.45 6.29 -8.35
CA TYR A 617 -2.23 7.26 -9.42
C TYR A 617 -1.36 8.44 -8.94
N GLU A 618 -0.13 8.49 -9.44
CA GLU A 618 0.89 9.46 -9.05
C GLU A 618 0.62 10.86 -9.62
N ASN A 619 -0.09 10.96 -10.74
CA ASN A 619 -0.45 12.25 -11.32
C ASN A 619 -1.66 12.94 -10.63
N TRP A 620 -1.97 12.55 -9.39
CA TRP A 620 -2.86 13.28 -8.48
C TRP A 620 -2.11 13.82 -7.25
N PRO A 621 -2.36 15.07 -6.83
CA PRO A 621 -3.15 16.10 -7.52
C PRO A 621 -2.39 16.75 -8.70
N ARG A 622 -3.08 17.51 -9.56
CA ARG A 622 -2.43 18.27 -10.65
C ARG A 622 -1.34 19.18 -10.07
N LEU A 623 -0.14 19.13 -10.65
CA LEU A 623 0.98 20.00 -10.26
C LEU A 623 0.58 21.49 -10.29
N SER A 624 1.11 22.27 -9.34
CA SER A 624 0.87 23.71 -9.18
C SER A 624 -0.59 24.14 -8.98
N SER A 625 -1.50 23.20 -8.65
CA SER A 625 -2.90 23.48 -8.31
C SER A 625 -3.11 23.85 -6.83
N LYS A 626 -4.27 24.42 -6.49
CA LYS A 626 -4.67 24.69 -5.09
C LYS A 626 -4.68 23.41 -4.24
N LEU A 627 -5.09 22.28 -4.79
CA LEU A 627 -5.05 20.98 -4.13
C LEU A 627 -3.60 20.51 -3.88
N SER A 628 -2.69 20.68 -4.85
CA SER A 628 -1.27 20.32 -4.68
C SER A 628 -0.52 21.17 -3.64
N GLN A 629 -1.02 22.38 -3.34
CA GLN A 629 -0.49 23.22 -2.26
C GLN A 629 -0.94 22.76 -0.86
N GLN A 630 -2.00 21.94 -0.77
CA GLN A 630 -2.57 21.45 0.49
C GLN A 630 -2.14 20.01 0.80
N VAL A 631 -2.11 19.14 -0.22
CA VAL A 631 -1.82 17.71 -0.07
C VAL A 631 -0.32 17.48 0.16
N VAL A 632 0.00 16.70 1.21
CA VAL A 632 1.31 16.07 1.38
C VAL A 632 1.14 14.58 1.07
N LYS A 633 1.68 14.10 -0.05
CA LYS A 633 1.48 12.71 -0.50
C LYS A 633 1.98 11.69 0.53
N GLU A 634 3.11 12.00 1.15
CA GLU A 634 3.75 11.19 2.18
C GLU A 634 2.96 11.14 3.48
N ASP A 635 1.97 12.02 3.68
CA ASP A 635 1.02 11.99 4.79
C ASP A 635 -0.29 11.28 4.41
N TYR A 636 -0.64 11.23 3.11
CA TYR A 636 -1.85 10.61 2.59
C TYR A 636 -1.67 9.13 2.22
N PHE A 637 -0.64 8.77 1.45
CA PHE A 637 -0.41 7.40 0.98
C PHE A 637 0.52 6.62 1.94
N PRO A 638 0.10 5.43 2.44
CA PRO A 638 0.92 4.59 3.30
C PRO A 638 2.25 4.14 2.67
N PRO A 639 3.31 3.93 3.49
CA PRO A 639 4.57 3.39 3.01
C PRO A 639 4.40 1.96 2.51
N GLY A 640 4.92 1.67 1.31
CA GLY A 640 4.81 0.38 0.62
C GLY A 640 3.82 0.36 -0.53
N TRP A 641 2.93 1.37 -0.63
CA TRP A 641 2.12 1.57 -1.83
C TRP A 641 2.98 2.12 -2.98
N ILE A 642 2.60 1.75 -4.20
CA ILE A 642 3.41 1.97 -5.41
C ILE A 642 2.78 3.09 -6.26
N PRO A 643 3.48 4.22 -6.50
CA PRO A 643 3.03 5.23 -7.44
C PRO A 643 3.21 4.74 -8.89
N MET A 644 2.19 4.95 -9.73
CA MET A 644 2.27 4.83 -11.19
C MET A 644 1.59 6.01 -11.88
N THR A 645 2.08 6.41 -13.04
CA THR A 645 1.74 7.67 -13.74
C THR A 645 0.63 7.53 -14.77
#